data_AF-A0AAU8IUI7-F1
#
_entry.id   AF-A0AAU8IUI7-F1
#
_cell.length_a   1.000
_cell.length_b   1.000
_cell.length_c   1.000
_cell.angle_alpha   90.00
_cell.angle_beta   90.00
_cell.angle_gamma   90.00
#
_symmetry.space_group_name_H-M   'P 1'
#
loop_
_entity.id
_entity.type
_entity.pdbx_description
1 polymer ?
#
loop_
_entity_poly.entity_id
_entity_poly.type
_entity_poly.pdbx_seq_one_letter_code
_entity_poly.pdbx_strand_id
1 'polypeptide(L)'
;MRGATRSVIMRWAGPALGALMALACVLAGLGQSGARAAAAAAAQNPLSVTFVARKCPQYTDVMANKARNNVQESLRDLGPDSNYASGEAVSAAKEAAGTPLPPCEPLPGWTFSTGTGFTGKTSASLNLSTVTGPVRQNITTRASTPELDAQGNDTGRTLDGAVTVSLNSQEIAAGSGLVVQGGTKSQPLNGLQEQYGFAALRCAQDSVNGDNVEYVSFPSGTRHVFCYYYAITPPPDAGTIKVIKKVGPDSAGESDFRFDGNVSYADTNGDGTNDFVLHSSAQKQDEITFVRGAGGAPWTFKEVVPADSGWNPPTRPSCTAVASDGGEGTSAVRTDSVGATSVELAAGDTVTCTYTNTRASGKALLEKESVGGTGTFDIDLGTPPGSPPVAVAPVTTHREGVPVTVAEAPAGAVPGTYTIDEAVPADDGTGTWDLAGLNCNGTDVPISKGAPTQNAPNGTWHAEYDLASVDDARCLLTNKFTPGGAIDIEKVTEGGTGTFAYDVTAHPLARLRDGTTYRSTATTDTEGVPAAAHPEDGTGPAADELTVNDSTHYTVQEYLPPPTADGHWELTDADCGTAGSGVDTARGTVQVRLTADDPRPTCRFTNRFVKVGTLDVTKRTSGDTSLRPGAAHLTLSCADGTEDALDVAPGDTSGALTRHRFGSSTTCRLEETATGAADDAEVDTSAVLTVAGEEPRRITLGESFPVRTDETASVVVTNTFRAATPPTSPPPTSPPPTSQPPTSPAPTPSVTSGIPTPPVTPSPGPSHPGHHLADTGTSTTALWLAFAASLAVALGTLLVTAVRRR
;
A
#
# COMPACT_ATOMS: atom_id res chain seq x y z
N MET A 1 53.43 4.04 -11.10
CA MET A 1 52.63 5.24 -11.40
C MET A 1 52.44 5.96 -10.06
N ARG A 2 53.36 6.84 -9.63
CA ARG A 2 53.44 8.31 -9.80
C ARG A 2 52.15 9.08 -9.43
N GLY A 3 52.30 10.01 -8.45
CA GLY A 3 51.44 11.17 -8.15
C GLY A 3 50.93 11.16 -6.70
N ALA A 4 51.55 11.78 -5.67
CA ALA A 4 52.08 13.13 -5.44
C ALA A 4 51.02 14.21 -5.08
N THR A 5 50.94 14.49 -3.76
CA THR A 5 50.95 15.80 -3.07
C THR A 5 49.89 16.88 -3.35
N ARG A 6 49.28 17.42 -2.28
CA ARG A 6 49.36 18.86 -1.90
C ARG A 6 48.72 19.19 -0.54
N SER A 7 49.54 19.80 0.34
CA SER A 7 49.13 20.59 1.51
C SER A 7 48.64 21.98 1.10
N VAL A 8 47.79 22.59 1.93
CA VAL A 8 47.60 24.05 2.00
C VAL A 8 47.78 24.51 3.45
N ILE A 9 48.62 25.53 3.59
CA ILE A 9 48.98 26.30 4.78
C ILE A 9 48.02 27.50 4.88
N MET A 10 47.57 27.88 6.08
CA MET A 10 47.29 29.29 6.37
C MET A 10 47.57 29.63 7.83
N ARG A 11 48.58 30.49 8.03
CA ARG A 11 48.89 31.22 9.26
C ARG A 11 48.10 32.54 9.26
N TRP A 12 47.64 32.98 10.42
CA TRP A 12 47.42 34.40 10.75
C TRP A 12 48.00 34.71 12.14
N ALA A 13 48.53 35.93 12.26
CA ALA A 13 49.41 36.43 13.31
C ALA A 13 48.68 36.97 14.56
N GLY A 14 49.42 37.13 15.67
CA GLY A 14 48.99 37.69 16.97
C GLY A 14 48.70 39.20 16.98
N PRO A 15 48.55 39.84 18.17
CA PRO A 15 49.73 40.13 18.99
C PRO A 15 49.57 40.20 20.54
N ALA A 16 50.70 39.94 21.21
CA ALA A 16 51.33 40.66 22.33
C ALA A 16 50.71 40.79 23.75
N LEU A 17 51.67 40.94 24.68
CA LEU A 17 51.62 41.18 26.14
C LEU A 17 51.20 39.98 27.00
N GLY A 18 51.92 39.55 28.03
CA GLY A 18 53.02 40.17 28.77
C GLY A 18 52.83 39.82 30.25
N ALA A 19 53.92 39.49 30.94
CA ALA A 19 54.03 39.20 32.38
C ALA A 19 53.55 37.81 32.86
N LEU A 20 54.51 36.91 33.10
CA LEU A 20 54.74 36.23 34.40
C LEU A 20 55.79 35.11 34.24
N MET A 21 57.04 35.52 34.02
CA MET A 21 58.22 34.69 34.32
C MET A 21 58.77 35.17 35.67
N ALA A 22 58.27 34.61 36.78
CA ALA A 22 58.91 34.68 38.11
C ALA A 22 58.18 33.83 39.18
N LEU A 23 57.80 32.57 38.90
CA LEU A 23 57.49 31.59 39.96
C LEU A 23 57.46 30.13 39.47
N ALA A 24 58.45 29.71 38.66
CA ALA A 24 58.51 28.34 38.11
C ALA A 24 59.83 27.60 38.39
N CYS A 25 60.57 27.99 39.45
CA CYS A 25 61.83 27.32 39.81
C CYS A 25 61.89 26.75 41.24
N VAL A 26 60.78 26.63 41.98
CA VAL A 26 60.81 26.02 43.34
C VAL A 26 59.78 24.89 43.57
N LEU A 27 58.88 24.60 42.62
CA LEU A 27 57.99 23.42 42.71
C LEU A 27 58.34 22.26 41.75
N ALA A 28 59.40 22.38 40.95
CA ALA A 28 60.00 21.25 40.22
C ALA A 28 60.82 20.31 41.13
N GLY A 29 60.97 20.64 42.42
CA GLY A 29 61.71 19.86 43.42
C GLY A 29 60.88 18.82 44.20
N LEU A 30 59.55 18.86 44.11
CA LEU A 30 58.67 17.92 44.85
C LEU A 30 57.99 16.87 43.96
N GLY A 31 58.00 17.04 42.63
CA GLY A 31 57.53 16.02 41.68
C GLY A 31 58.59 14.96 41.33
N GLN A 32 59.88 15.26 41.51
CA GLN A 32 60.97 14.35 41.20
C GLN A 32 61.22 13.31 42.29
N SER A 33 60.88 13.60 43.55
CA SER A 33 60.96 12.63 44.66
C SER A 33 59.86 11.57 44.55
N GLY A 34 58.63 11.93 44.14
CA GLY A 34 57.55 10.97 43.86
C GLY A 34 57.83 10.08 42.65
N ALA A 35 58.35 10.65 41.55
CA ALA A 35 58.73 9.88 40.37
C ALA A 35 59.98 9.01 40.59
N ARG A 36 60.98 9.47 41.37
CA ARG A 36 62.14 8.65 41.77
C ARG A 36 61.77 7.58 42.81
N ALA A 37 60.84 7.84 43.73
CA ALA A 37 60.35 6.83 44.67
C ALA A 37 59.48 5.77 43.99
N ALA A 38 58.62 6.16 43.03
CA ALA A 38 57.86 5.22 42.20
C ALA A 38 58.76 4.42 41.25
N ALA A 39 59.80 5.03 40.67
CA ALA A 39 60.82 4.33 39.89
C ALA A 39 61.72 3.43 40.74
N ALA A 40 62.03 3.82 41.99
CA ALA A 40 62.79 3.00 42.94
C ALA A 40 61.98 1.81 43.46
N ALA A 41 60.68 1.99 43.75
CA ALA A 41 59.77 0.90 44.11
C ALA A 41 59.52 -0.06 42.93
N ALA A 42 59.41 0.45 41.69
CA ALA A 42 59.34 -0.36 40.49
C ALA A 42 60.66 -1.11 40.17
N ALA A 43 61.80 -0.61 40.65
CA ALA A 43 63.10 -1.27 40.52
C ALA A 43 63.34 -2.33 41.62
N GLN A 44 62.67 -2.22 42.79
CA GLN A 44 62.79 -3.20 43.88
C GLN A 44 61.94 -4.45 43.62
N ASN A 45 60.71 -4.32 43.11
CA ASN A 45 59.83 -5.44 42.78
C ASN A 45 59.45 -5.40 41.29
N PRO A 46 60.16 -6.14 40.40
CA PRO A 46 59.76 -6.27 39.01
C PRO A 46 58.39 -6.94 38.88
N LEU A 47 57.69 -6.68 37.77
CA LEU A 47 56.46 -7.42 37.45
C LEU A 47 56.75 -8.92 37.51
N SER A 48 55.98 -9.63 38.31
CA SER A 48 56.21 -11.05 38.60
C SER A 48 54.90 -11.83 38.70
N VAL A 49 54.98 -13.13 38.43
CA VAL A 49 53.85 -14.05 38.53
C VAL A 49 54.26 -15.23 39.39
N THR A 50 53.43 -15.58 40.37
CA THR A 50 53.55 -16.86 41.08
C THR A 50 52.67 -17.90 40.43
N PHE A 51 53.30 -18.94 39.89
CA PHE A 51 52.64 -20.09 39.30
C PHE A 51 52.51 -21.19 40.36
N VAL A 52 51.31 -21.71 40.54
CA VAL A 52 50.99 -22.74 41.52
C VAL A 52 50.34 -23.91 40.80
N ALA A 53 50.79 -25.13 41.08
CA ALA A 53 50.18 -26.34 40.53
C ALA A 53 49.70 -27.26 41.66
N ARG A 54 48.51 -27.84 41.46
CA ARG A 54 47.87 -28.78 42.37
C ARG A 54 47.38 -29.99 41.59
N LYS A 55 47.41 -31.17 42.23
CA LYS A 55 46.76 -32.38 41.72
C LYS A 55 45.62 -32.78 42.67
N CYS A 56 44.47 -33.16 42.14
CA CYS A 56 43.29 -33.50 42.93
C CYS A 56 42.76 -34.89 42.53
N PRO A 57 42.11 -35.62 43.46
CA PRO A 57 41.50 -36.91 43.16
C PRO A 57 40.30 -36.82 42.21
N GLN A 58 39.47 -35.77 42.31
CA GLN A 58 38.24 -35.64 41.55
C GLN A 58 38.05 -34.22 40.99
N TYR A 59 37.32 -34.09 39.87
CA TYR A 59 36.97 -32.78 39.30
C TYR A 59 36.11 -31.94 40.25
N THR A 60 35.23 -32.59 41.02
CA THR A 60 34.38 -31.95 42.04
C THR A 60 35.16 -31.38 43.22
N ASP A 61 36.44 -31.70 43.34
CA ASP A 61 37.32 -31.13 44.36
C ASP A 61 37.85 -29.75 43.96
N VAL A 62 37.79 -29.40 42.68
CA VAL A 62 38.33 -28.16 42.13
C VAL A 62 37.21 -27.13 42.00
N MET A 63 37.39 -25.95 42.57
CA MET A 63 36.45 -24.83 42.37
C MET A 63 36.33 -24.48 40.89
N ALA A 64 35.12 -24.20 40.42
CA ALA A 64 34.87 -23.73 39.07
C ALA A 64 35.45 -22.33 38.81
N ASN A 65 35.67 -22.02 37.53
CA ASN A 65 35.93 -20.64 37.09
C ASN A 65 34.63 -19.82 37.18
N LYS A 66 34.71 -18.50 36.99
CA LYS A 66 33.58 -17.56 37.23
C LYS A 66 32.34 -17.88 36.39
N ALA A 67 32.51 -18.48 35.21
CA ALA A 67 31.42 -18.94 34.37
C ALA A 67 31.47 -20.47 34.26
N ARG A 68 30.31 -21.11 34.43
CA ARG A 68 30.11 -22.49 33.95
C ARG A 68 29.61 -22.42 32.52
N ASN A 69 30.42 -22.90 31.61
CA ASN A 69 30.11 -22.89 30.18
C ASN A 69 30.85 -24.02 29.46
N ASN A 70 30.63 -24.16 28.16
CA ASN A 70 31.30 -25.20 27.35
C ASN A 70 32.66 -24.76 26.79
N VAL A 71 33.16 -23.57 27.17
CA VAL A 71 34.55 -23.19 26.92
C VAL A 71 35.46 -24.00 27.83
N GLN A 72 35.04 -24.21 29.09
CA GLN A 72 35.68 -25.11 30.06
C GLN A 72 36.21 -26.38 29.41
N GLU A 73 37.49 -26.66 29.64
CA GLU A 73 38.23 -27.72 28.95
C GLU A 73 38.40 -28.99 29.79
N SER A 74 37.75 -29.05 30.97
CA SER A 74 37.74 -30.23 31.83
C SER A 74 36.82 -31.34 31.30
N LEU A 75 37.22 -32.59 31.54
CA LEU A 75 36.45 -33.76 31.09
C LEU A 75 35.20 -34.03 31.95
N ARG A 76 35.12 -33.45 33.15
CA ARG A 76 33.93 -33.47 34.01
C ARG A 76 33.65 -32.08 34.55
N ASP A 77 32.41 -31.87 35.00
CA ASP A 77 32.05 -30.64 35.67
C ASP A 77 32.85 -30.48 36.97
N LEU A 78 33.15 -29.23 37.29
CA LEU A 78 33.96 -28.86 38.46
C LEU A 78 33.08 -28.76 39.70
N GLY A 79 33.73 -28.63 40.86
CA GLY A 79 33.15 -28.54 42.19
C GLY A 79 32.34 -27.27 42.44
N PRO A 80 32.42 -26.64 43.63
CA PRO A 80 31.66 -25.42 43.94
C PRO A 80 31.89 -24.27 42.95
N ASP A 81 30.90 -23.38 42.86
CA ASP A 81 31.02 -22.14 42.07
C ASP A 81 32.16 -21.25 42.57
N SER A 82 32.67 -20.43 41.66
CA SER A 82 33.77 -19.51 41.95
C SER A 82 33.42 -18.55 43.08
N ASN A 83 34.32 -18.41 44.06
CA ASN A 83 34.21 -17.41 45.12
C ASN A 83 34.81 -16.03 44.74
N TYR A 84 35.19 -15.84 43.48
CA TYR A 84 35.73 -14.59 42.96
C TYR A 84 34.64 -13.68 42.40
N ALA A 85 34.69 -12.40 42.75
CA ALA A 85 33.89 -11.38 42.09
C ALA A 85 34.42 -11.07 40.68
N SER A 86 33.58 -10.46 39.85
CA SER A 86 33.99 -10.00 38.51
C SER A 86 35.20 -9.06 38.59
N GLY A 87 36.21 -9.32 37.76
CA GLY A 87 37.47 -8.55 37.74
C GLY A 87 38.38 -8.71 38.97
N GLU A 88 38.01 -9.52 39.96
CA GLU A 88 38.88 -9.81 41.10
C GLU A 88 40.06 -10.67 40.67
N ALA A 89 41.25 -10.34 41.18
CA ALA A 89 42.48 -11.08 40.90
C ALA A 89 42.58 -12.34 41.78
N VAL A 90 43.14 -13.41 41.21
CA VAL A 90 43.42 -14.69 41.86
C VAL A 90 44.32 -14.47 43.07
N SER A 91 44.00 -15.14 44.19
CA SER A 91 44.77 -15.06 45.43
C SER A 91 44.87 -16.42 46.12
N ALA A 92 45.97 -16.65 46.83
CA ALA A 92 46.18 -17.90 47.55
C ALA A 92 45.09 -18.18 48.60
N ALA A 93 44.62 -17.15 49.29
CA ALA A 93 43.57 -17.27 50.31
C ALA A 93 42.23 -17.73 49.71
N LYS A 94 41.83 -17.16 48.56
CA LYS A 94 40.57 -17.54 47.90
C LYS A 94 40.64 -18.90 47.23
N GLU A 95 41.78 -19.26 46.61
CA GLU A 95 41.98 -20.61 46.09
C GLU A 95 41.92 -21.66 47.21
N ALA A 96 42.55 -21.40 48.37
CA ALA A 96 42.49 -22.30 49.51
C ALA A 96 41.08 -22.40 50.13
N ALA A 97 40.30 -21.32 50.11
CA ALA A 97 38.93 -21.32 50.61
C ALA A 97 37.93 -22.00 49.65
N GLY A 98 38.12 -21.80 48.34
CA GLY A 98 37.22 -22.32 47.30
C GLY A 98 37.54 -23.75 46.86
N THR A 99 38.81 -24.16 46.95
CA THR A 99 39.29 -25.53 46.72
C THR A 99 39.95 -26.04 48.01
N PRO A 100 39.16 -26.39 49.05
CA PRO A 100 39.68 -26.67 50.38
C PRO A 100 40.71 -27.80 50.38
N LEU A 101 41.78 -27.64 51.15
CA LEU A 101 42.70 -28.72 51.48
C LEU A 101 42.26 -29.40 52.77
N PRO A 102 42.31 -30.75 52.87
CA PRO A 102 42.49 -31.74 51.79
C PRO A 102 41.19 -31.90 50.97
N PRO A 103 41.29 -31.96 49.62
CA PRO A 103 41.83 -33.16 48.96
C PRO A 103 42.90 -32.93 47.87
N CYS A 104 43.27 -31.70 47.51
CA CYS A 104 44.28 -31.45 46.48
C CYS A 104 45.72 -31.41 47.04
N GLU A 105 46.68 -32.06 46.40
CA GLU A 105 48.09 -32.05 46.83
C GLU A 105 48.93 -31.06 46.00
N PRO A 106 50.02 -30.49 46.55
CA PRO A 106 51.00 -29.73 45.77
C PRO A 106 51.59 -30.57 44.63
N LEU A 107 51.75 -29.95 43.45
CA LEU A 107 52.33 -30.59 42.26
C LEU A 107 53.65 -29.89 41.86
N PRO A 108 54.79 -30.22 42.51
CA PRO A 108 56.10 -29.74 42.08
C PRO A 108 56.51 -30.41 40.75
N GLY A 109 57.34 -29.74 39.96
CA GLY A 109 57.80 -30.24 38.67
C GLY A 109 56.84 -29.96 37.50
N TRP A 110 55.71 -29.30 37.73
CA TRP A 110 54.80 -28.91 36.66
C TRP A 110 55.35 -27.70 35.91
N THR A 111 55.41 -27.79 34.58
CA THR A 111 55.92 -26.70 33.74
C THR A 111 54.79 -25.89 33.13
N PHE A 112 54.95 -24.57 33.11
CA PHE A 112 54.10 -23.59 32.47
C PHE A 112 54.84 -22.90 31.32
N SER A 113 54.06 -22.31 30.42
CA SER A 113 54.57 -21.50 29.32
C SER A 113 53.88 -20.15 29.25
N THR A 114 54.60 -19.14 28.74
CA THR A 114 54.05 -17.82 28.38
C THR A 114 54.04 -17.63 26.87
N GLY A 115 53.11 -16.80 26.38
CA GLY A 115 52.97 -16.48 24.97
C GLY A 115 52.39 -15.10 24.73
N THR A 116 52.10 -14.81 23.46
CA THR A 116 51.56 -13.51 23.00
C THR A 116 50.11 -13.59 22.52
N GLY A 117 49.49 -14.77 22.67
CA GLY A 117 48.10 -15.06 22.34
C GLY A 117 47.86 -16.56 22.48
N PHE A 118 46.71 -17.06 22.00
CA PHE A 118 46.34 -18.47 22.12
C PHE A 118 45.67 -19.00 20.85
N THR A 119 45.64 -20.33 20.74
CA THR A 119 44.83 -21.09 19.78
C THR A 119 43.85 -21.94 20.57
N GLY A 120 42.60 -22.01 20.11
CA GLY A 120 41.57 -22.85 20.73
C GLY A 120 41.89 -24.35 20.68
N LYS A 121 41.12 -25.11 21.46
CA LYS A 121 41.26 -26.56 21.59
C LYS A 121 41.09 -27.34 20.29
N THR A 122 41.91 -28.37 20.11
CA THR A 122 41.82 -29.34 19.02
C THR A 122 42.17 -30.74 19.54
N SER A 123 41.77 -31.79 18.83
CA SER A 123 42.18 -33.16 19.16
C SER A 123 43.71 -33.33 19.17
N ALA A 124 44.45 -32.59 18.33
CA ALA A 124 45.92 -32.60 18.34
C ALA A 124 46.54 -32.00 19.62
N SER A 125 45.79 -31.17 20.35
CA SER A 125 46.21 -30.57 21.62
C SER A 125 45.47 -31.18 22.82
N LEU A 126 45.01 -32.43 22.70
CA LEU A 126 44.24 -33.14 23.73
C LEU A 126 42.94 -32.41 24.12
N ASN A 127 42.38 -31.64 23.18
CA ASN A 127 41.25 -30.73 23.39
C ASN A 127 41.50 -29.65 24.44
N LEU A 128 42.75 -29.22 24.60
CA LEU A 128 43.16 -28.07 25.40
C LEU A 128 43.64 -26.92 24.51
N SER A 129 43.36 -25.70 24.93
CA SER A 129 43.93 -24.49 24.35
C SER A 129 45.45 -24.43 24.56
N THR A 130 46.15 -23.75 23.64
CA THR A 130 47.62 -23.61 23.68
C THR A 130 48.08 -22.21 23.32
N VAL A 131 49.24 -21.79 23.84
CA VAL A 131 49.80 -20.47 23.49
C VAL A 131 50.23 -20.37 22.03
N THR A 132 50.11 -19.17 21.46
CA THR A 132 50.76 -18.73 20.23
C THR A 132 51.93 -17.79 20.55
N GLY A 133 52.93 -17.77 19.64
CA GLY A 133 54.17 -17.01 19.83
C GLY A 133 54.81 -17.26 21.21
N PRO A 134 55.20 -18.50 21.54
CA PRO A 134 55.72 -18.84 22.87
C PRO A 134 56.95 -18.00 23.21
N VAL A 135 56.97 -17.44 24.42
CA VAL A 135 58.03 -16.56 24.93
C VAL A 135 58.93 -17.29 25.94
N ARG A 136 58.33 -18.03 26.88
CA ARG A 136 59.04 -18.84 27.87
C ARG A 136 58.32 -20.18 28.03
N GLN A 137 59.06 -21.28 28.19
CA GLN A 137 58.48 -22.63 28.35
C GLN A 137 59.17 -23.47 29.45
N ASN A 138 59.93 -22.82 30.33
CA ASN A 138 60.72 -23.46 31.38
C ASN A 138 60.36 -22.93 32.78
N ILE A 139 59.09 -22.58 32.99
CA ILE A 139 58.57 -22.12 34.29
C ILE A 139 58.09 -23.34 35.06
N THR A 140 58.96 -23.94 35.87
CA THR A 140 58.67 -25.20 36.56
C THR A 140 58.45 -24.98 38.05
N THR A 141 57.33 -25.47 38.58
CA THR A 141 57.00 -25.38 40.01
C THR A 141 58.01 -26.13 40.87
N ARG A 142 58.28 -25.60 42.06
CA ARG A 142 59.21 -26.18 43.04
C ARG A 142 58.42 -26.78 44.20
N ALA A 143 59.14 -27.46 45.10
CA ALA A 143 58.54 -27.97 46.33
C ALA A 143 57.85 -26.87 47.13
N SER A 144 58.48 -25.70 47.27
CA SER A 144 57.91 -24.53 47.95
C SER A 144 58.53 -23.22 47.46
N THR A 145 57.80 -22.11 47.57
CA THR A 145 58.20 -20.74 47.22
C THR A 145 57.58 -19.74 48.20
N PRO A 146 58.23 -18.61 48.56
CA PRO A 146 57.60 -17.56 49.37
C PRO A 146 56.31 -17.03 48.74
N GLU A 147 55.28 -16.79 49.57
CA GLU A 147 54.04 -16.15 49.13
C GLU A 147 54.24 -14.63 49.09
N LEU A 148 53.99 -14.02 47.93
CA LEU A 148 54.08 -12.58 47.74
C LEU A 148 52.72 -11.90 47.83
N ASP A 149 52.69 -10.66 48.33
CA ASP A 149 51.54 -9.77 48.24
C ASP A 149 51.42 -9.14 46.84
N ALA A 150 50.35 -8.37 46.61
CA ALA A 150 50.09 -7.73 45.32
C ALA A 150 51.17 -6.72 44.87
N GLN A 151 52.02 -6.26 45.79
CA GLN A 151 53.16 -5.38 45.54
C GLN A 151 54.46 -6.16 45.30
N GLY A 152 54.44 -7.49 45.42
CA GLY A 152 55.60 -8.37 45.26
C GLY A 152 56.45 -8.53 46.52
N ASN A 153 55.96 -8.11 47.69
CA ASN A 153 56.69 -8.29 48.95
C ASN A 153 56.39 -9.67 49.56
N ASP A 154 57.38 -10.27 50.20
CA ASP A 154 57.21 -11.52 50.95
C ASP A 154 56.25 -11.32 52.13
N THR A 155 55.23 -12.16 52.21
CA THR A 155 54.22 -12.14 53.29
C THR A 155 54.68 -12.89 54.55
N GLY A 156 55.83 -13.59 54.49
CA GLY A 156 56.32 -14.49 55.52
C GLY A 156 55.67 -15.89 55.50
N ARG A 157 54.75 -16.14 54.56
CA ARG A 157 54.13 -17.45 54.30
C ARG A 157 54.78 -18.14 53.11
N THR A 158 54.59 -19.46 53.00
CA THR A 158 55.11 -20.27 51.90
C THR A 158 53.98 -20.94 51.12
N LEU A 159 54.16 -21.06 49.81
CA LEU A 159 53.29 -21.80 48.91
C LEU A 159 54.03 -23.03 48.37
N ASP A 160 53.51 -24.21 48.71
CA ASP A 160 54.02 -25.46 48.18
C ASP A 160 53.63 -25.64 46.71
N GLY A 161 54.38 -26.44 45.94
CA GLY A 161 54.08 -26.73 44.54
C GLY A 161 54.02 -25.47 43.66
N ALA A 162 54.86 -24.48 43.94
CA ALA A 162 54.80 -23.17 43.32
C ALA A 162 56.18 -22.66 42.87
N VAL A 163 56.19 -21.67 41.97
CA VAL A 163 57.37 -20.90 41.56
C VAL A 163 57.00 -19.45 41.25
N THR A 164 57.80 -18.51 41.72
CA THR A 164 57.69 -17.09 41.32
C THR A 164 58.74 -16.77 40.28
N VAL A 165 58.31 -16.14 39.19
CA VAL A 165 59.22 -15.65 38.14
C VAL A 165 58.95 -14.19 37.82
N SER A 166 60.01 -13.41 37.64
CA SER A 166 59.92 -12.08 37.09
C SER A 166 59.71 -12.14 35.58
N LEU A 167 58.90 -11.21 35.06
CA LEU A 167 58.69 -11.06 33.63
C LEU A 167 59.99 -10.57 32.97
N ASN A 168 60.34 -11.19 31.84
CA ASN A 168 61.45 -10.72 31.00
C ASN A 168 60.97 -9.60 30.07
N SER A 169 61.91 -9.01 29.31
CA SER A 169 61.61 -7.91 28.39
C SER A 169 60.58 -8.28 27.31
N GLN A 170 60.55 -9.52 26.85
CA GLN A 170 59.59 -9.98 25.83
C GLN A 170 58.18 -10.16 26.42
N GLU A 171 58.06 -10.68 27.64
CA GLU A 171 56.78 -10.81 28.36
C GLU A 171 56.22 -9.43 28.74
N ILE A 172 57.08 -8.49 29.15
CA ILE A 172 56.68 -7.09 29.37
C ILE A 172 56.22 -6.45 28.06
N ALA A 173 56.93 -6.70 26.96
CA ALA A 173 56.57 -6.16 25.64
C ALA A 173 55.26 -6.75 25.09
N ALA A 174 54.89 -7.97 25.49
CA ALA A 174 53.60 -8.57 25.14
C ALA A 174 52.42 -7.78 25.72
N GLY A 175 52.62 -7.07 26.84
CA GLY A 175 51.62 -6.18 27.44
C GLY A 175 50.30 -6.91 27.70
N SER A 176 49.19 -6.37 27.20
CA SER A 176 47.86 -6.98 27.32
C SER A 176 47.69 -8.28 26.53
N GLY A 177 48.64 -8.64 25.66
CA GLY A 177 48.66 -9.91 24.94
C GLY A 177 49.38 -11.04 25.67
N LEU A 178 49.94 -10.79 26.87
CA LEU A 178 50.60 -11.83 27.65
C LEU A 178 49.59 -12.87 28.12
N VAL A 179 49.82 -14.13 27.74
CA VAL A 179 49.03 -15.29 28.20
C VAL A 179 49.93 -16.32 28.86
N VAL A 180 49.32 -17.15 29.71
CA VAL A 180 49.95 -18.31 30.36
C VAL A 180 49.22 -19.57 29.97
N GLN A 181 49.96 -20.66 29.77
CA GLN A 181 49.42 -22.00 29.57
C GLN A 181 49.89 -22.95 30.67
N GLY A 182 48.98 -23.82 31.14
CA GLY A 182 49.35 -25.03 31.88
C GLY A 182 50.03 -26.02 30.93
N GLY A 183 51.32 -26.30 31.13
CA GLY A 183 52.11 -27.12 30.22
C GLY A 183 52.91 -26.33 29.18
N THR A 184 53.30 -27.03 28.11
CA THR A 184 54.00 -26.43 26.96
C THR A 184 53.17 -26.50 25.69
N LYS A 185 53.48 -25.67 24.69
CA LYS A 185 52.70 -25.60 23.44
C LYS A 185 52.53 -26.98 22.78
N SER A 186 53.61 -27.77 22.73
CA SER A 186 53.59 -29.11 22.14
C SER A 186 53.12 -30.20 23.10
N GLN A 187 53.10 -29.92 24.41
CA GLN A 187 52.70 -30.87 25.44
C GLN A 187 51.83 -30.15 26.49
N PRO A 188 50.53 -29.96 26.22
CA PRO A 188 49.62 -29.23 27.11
C PRO A 188 49.47 -29.87 28.50
N LEU A 189 49.81 -31.16 28.64
CA LEU A 189 49.88 -31.88 29.92
C LEU A 189 51.31 -32.32 30.26
N ASN A 190 52.33 -31.62 29.75
CA ASN A 190 53.75 -31.94 29.97
C ASN A 190 54.17 -33.38 29.60
N GLY A 191 53.44 -34.03 28.68
CA GLY A 191 53.68 -35.42 28.29
C GLY A 191 53.18 -36.44 29.32
N LEU A 192 52.38 -36.00 30.31
CA LEU A 192 51.88 -36.81 31.42
C LEU A 192 50.36 -37.06 31.31
N GLN A 193 49.81 -37.06 30.09
CA GLN A 193 48.37 -37.22 29.86
C GLN A 193 47.77 -38.55 30.35
N GLU A 194 48.59 -39.59 30.53
CA GLU A 194 48.15 -40.86 31.15
C GLU A 194 48.03 -40.76 32.68
N GLN A 195 48.69 -39.77 33.29
CA GLN A 195 48.73 -39.58 34.75
C GLN A 195 47.84 -38.43 35.22
N TYR A 196 47.67 -37.39 34.38
CA TYR A 196 46.99 -36.16 34.72
C TYR A 196 46.00 -35.73 33.65
N GLY A 197 44.84 -35.23 34.08
CA GLY A 197 43.86 -34.54 33.24
C GLY A 197 43.74 -33.09 33.65
N PHE A 198 43.46 -32.20 32.70
CA PHE A 198 43.26 -30.78 32.99
C PHE A 198 41.94 -30.55 33.74
N ALA A 199 41.97 -29.79 34.84
CA ALA A 199 40.76 -29.32 35.53
C ALA A 199 40.51 -27.83 35.30
N ALA A 200 41.46 -26.97 35.68
CA ALA A 200 41.31 -25.52 35.58
C ALA A 200 42.67 -24.80 35.57
N LEU A 201 42.72 -23.67 34.89
CA LEU A 201 43.73 -22.62 35.05
C LEU A 201 43.00 -21.33 35.42
N ARG A 202 43.59 -20.55 36.33
CA ARG A 202 43.11 -19.21 36.69
C ARG A 202 44.32 -18.30 36.86
N CYS A 203 44.39 -17.21 36.10
CA CYS A 203 45.54 -16.32 36.08
C CYS A 203 45.14 -14.86 36.25
N ALA A 204 45.75 -14.19 37.21
CA ALA A 204 45.50 -12.78 37.46
C ALA A 204 44.00 -12.48 37.57
N GLN A 205 43.42 -11.64 36.70
CA GLN A 205 41.98 -11.38 36.68
C GLN A 205 41.20 -12.32 35.74
N ASP A 206 41.92 -13.06 34.89
CA ASP A 206 41.35 -14.00 33.93
C ASP A 206 41.16 -15.37 34.58
N SER A 207 39.90 -15.63 34.90
CA SER A 207 39.47 -16.82 35.63
C SER A 207 38.01 -17.11 35.29
N VAL A 208 37.62 -16.85 34.03
CA VAL A 208 36.21 -16.85 33.62
C VAL A 208 35.80 -18.20 33.07
N ASN A 209 36.56 -18.76 32.12
CA ASN A 209 36.07 -19.84 31.27
C ASN A 209 36.59 -21.23 31.63
N GLY A 210 37.72 -21.34 32.31
CA GLY A 210 38.27 -22.65 32.71
C GLY A 210 38.96 -23.36 31.55
N ASP A 211 39.68 -22.61 30.73
CA ASP A 211 40.54 -23.09 29.65
C ASP A 211 42.01 -23.17 30.07
N ASN A 212 42.81 -23.96 29.34
CA ASN A 212 44.21 -24.19 29.67
C ASN A 212 45.13 -22.99 29.36
N VAL A 213 44.60 -21.91 28.78
CA VAL A 213 45.32 -20.67 28.50
C VAL A 213 44.54 -19.47 29.03
N GLU A 214 45.16 -18.67 29.89
CA GLU A 214 44.52 -17.51 30.52
C GLU A 214 45.39 -16.26 30.30
N TYR A 215 44.77 -15.10 30.14
CA TYR A 215 45.48 -13.82 30.05
C TYR A 215 46.08 -13.43 31.40
N VAL A 216 47.25 -12.79 31.35
CA VAL A 216 47.91 -12.24 32.53
C VAL A 216 47.88 -10.72 32.46
N SER A 217 46.93 -10.12 33.18
CA SER A 217 46.86 -8.68 33.40
C SER A 217 47.40 -8.32 34.78
N PHE A 218 47.94 -7.11 34.93
CA PHE A 218 48.31 -6.56 36.24
C PHE A 218 47.32 -5.44 36.58
N PRO A 219 46.44 -5.62 37.58
CA PRO A 219 45.58 -4.54 38.05
C PRO A 219 46.38 -3.28 38.41
N SER A 220 45.76 -2.10 38.31
CA SER A 220 46.43 -0.84 38.59
C SER A 220 47.08 -0.85 39.98
N GLY A 221 48.37 -0.50 40.04
CA GLY A 221 49.13 -0.47 41.29
C GLY A 221 49.66 -1.82 41.78
N THR A 222 49.39 -2.92 41.06
CA THR A 222 49.95 -4.24 41.37
C THR A 222 51.28 -4.48 40.64
N ARG A 223 52.13 -5.29 41.27
CA ARG A 223 53.41 -5.76 40.73
C ARG A 223 53.51 -7.28 40.68
N HIS A 224 52.58 -7.96 41.34
CA HIS A 224 52.55 -9.40 41.47
C HIS A 224 51.13 -9.93 41.32
N VAL A 225 50.99 -11.06 40.63
CA VAL A 225 49.74 -11.79 40.42
C VAL A 225 49.97 -13.30 40.50
N PHE A 226 48.90 -14.07 40.66
CA PHE A 226 48.94 -15.53 40.73
C PHE A 226 48.38 -16.21 39.48
N CYS A 227 48.93 -17.38 39.16
CA CYS A 227 48.37 -18.35 38.22
C CYS A 227 48.23 -19.70 38.93
N TYR A 228 47.01 -20.20 39.09
CA TYR A 228 46.72 -21.50 39.72
C TYR A 228 46.27 -22.52 38.70
N TYR A 229 46.97 -23.65 38.65
CA TYR A 229 46.68 -24.79 37.79
C TYR A 229 46.26 -26.00 38.62
N TYR A 230 45.20 -26.65 38.18
CA TYR A 230 44.67 -27.86 38.79
C TYR A 230 44.64 -28.99 37.77
N ALA A 231 45.21 -30.14 38.15
CA ALA A 231 45.13 -31.40 37.43
C ALA A 231 44.36 -32.45 38.24
N ILE A 232 43.72 -33.39 37.55
CA ILE A 232 43.08 -34.57 38.15
C ILE A 232 43.97 -35.79 37.98
N THR A 233 44.09 -36.64 39.00
CA THR A 233 44.83 -37.89 38.94
C THR A 233 44.15 -39.03 39.72
N PRO A 234 43.95 -40.22 39.11
CA PRO A 234 44.11 -40.50 37.67
C PRO A 234 43.02 -39.80 36.84
N PRO A 235 43.30 -39.37 35.60
CA PRO A 235 42.28 -38.83 34.70
C PRO A 235 41.36 -39.94 34.17
N PRO A 236 40.09 -39.63 33.86
CA PRO A 236 39.32 -40.46 32.95
C PRO A 236 39.86 -40.31 31.53
N ASP A 237 39.74 -41.35 30.72
CA ASP A 237 39.87 -41.23 29.27
C ASP A 237 38.79 -40.29 28.70
N ALA A 238 38.95 -39.82 27.46
CA ALA A 238 37.98 -38.94 26.80
C ALA A 238 37.23 -39.67 25.67
N GLY A 239 35.96 -39.29 25.51
CA GLY A 239 35.15 -39.59 24.32
C GLY A 239 34.45 -38.32 23.84
N THR A 240 33.72 -38.44 22.73
CA THR A 240 33.01 -37.33 22.09
C THR A 240 31.51 -37.59 22.05
N ILE A 241 30.71 -36.59 22.39
CA ILE A 241 29.25 -36.60 22.23
C ILE A 241 28.87 -35.46 21.29
N LYS A 242 28.24 -35.78 20.17
CA LYS A 242 27.71 -34.83 19.19
C LYS A 242 26.19 -34.87 19.23
N VAL A 243 25.56 -33.70 19.38
CA VAL A 243 24.11 -33.55 19.33
C VAL A 243 23.75 -32.75 18.08
N ILE A 244 22.88 -33.31 17.24
CA ILE A 244 22.40 -32.69 16.00
C ILE A 244 20.90 -32.43 16.15
N LYS A 245 20.49 -31.19 15.91
CA LYS A 245 19.09 -30.79 15.85
C LYS A 245 18.65 -30.62 14.40
N LYS A 246 17.53 -31.26 14.05
CA LYS A 246 16.85 -31.15 12.77
C LYS A 246 15.38 -30.79 12.96
N VAL A 247 14.83 -30.19 11.92
CA VAL A 247 13.38 -30.02 11.71
C VAL A 247 13.02 -30.79 10.44
N GLY A 248 11.87 -31.48 10.45
CA GLY A 248 11.41 -32.24 9.28
C GLY A 248 11.24 -31.34 8.04
N PRO A 249 11.42 -31.87 6.82
CA PRO A 249 11.38 -31.06 5.59
C PRO A 249 10.02 -30.39 5.35
N ASP A 250 8.92 -31.05 5.72
CA ASP A 250 7.56 -30.54 5.58
C ASP A 250 7.08 -29.80 6.84
N SER A 251 8.01 -29.53 7.76
CA SER A 251 7.68 -28.92 9.03
C SER A 251 7.82 -27.42 8.98
N ALA A 252 6.98 -26.82 9.78
CA ALA A 252 6.71 -25.43 9.72
C ALA A 252 7.65 -24.67 10.68
N GLY A 253 8.49 -23.80 10.13
CA GLY A 253 9.17 -22.72 10.85
C GLY A 253 10.58 -23.05 11.32
N GLU A 254 11.16 -22.13 12.07
CA GLU A 254 12.44 -22.29 12.76
C GLU A 254 12.29 -21.97 14.24
N SER A 255 13.14 -22.56 15.08
CA SER A 255 13.09 -22.33 16.52
C SER A 255 14.44 -22.62 17.16
N ASP A 256 14.59 -22.02 18.34
CA ASP A 256 15.55 -22.46 19.34
C ASP A 256 14.99 -23.68 20.08
N PHE A 257 15.81 -24.72 20.21
CA PHE A 257 15.48 -25.96 20.90
C PHE A 257 16.43 -26.15 22.07
N ARG A 258 15.89 -26.09 23.28
CA ARG A 258 16.63 -26.25 24.53
C ARG A 258 16.80 -27.72 24.87
N PHE A 259 17.98 -28.07 25.36
CA PHE A 259 18.31 -29.41 25.84
C PHE A 259 18.79 -29.35 27.28
N ASP A 260 18.05 -29.98 28.19
CA ASP A 260 18.39 -30.02 29.61
C ASP A 260 19.16 -31.30 29.93
N GLY A 261 20.22 -31.18 30.73
CA GLY A 261 20.95 -32.33 31.25
C GLY A 261 22.40 -32.01 31.60
N ASN A 262 23.15 -33.02 32.03
CA ASN A 262 24.51 -32.81 32.53
C ASN A 262 25.62 -32.84 31.44
N VAL A 263 25.27 -33.03 30.16
CA VAL A 263 26.29 -33.03 29.08
C VAL A 263 26.91 -31.65 28.88
N SER A 264 26.12 -30.58 29.04
CA SER A 264 26.63 -29.22 29.07
C SER A 264 27.02 -28.83 30.48
N TYR A 265 28.01 -27.94 30.60
CA TYR A 265 28.29 -27.25 31.86
C TYR A 265 27.61 -25.87 31.93
N ALA A 266 27.00 -25.40 30.84
CA ALA A 266 26.31 -24.11 30.84
C ALA A 266 24.91 -24.24 31.44
N ASP A 267 24.40 -23.13 31.96
CA ASP A 267 22.99 -22.88 32.28
C ASP A 267 22.61 -21.59 31.54
N THR A 268 22.07 -21.74 30.33
CA THR A 268 21.86 -20.64 29.38
C THR A 268 20.68 -19.75 29.74
N ASN A 269 19.75 -20.23 30.57
CA ASN A 269 18.58 -19.48 31.01
C ASN A 269 18.58 -19.12 32.50
N GLY A 270 19.56 -19.60 33.28
CA GLY A 270 19.73 -19.31 34.69
C GLY A 270 18.70 -19.98 35.60
N ASP A 271 18.12 -21.11 35.17
CA ASP A 271 17.09 -21.83 35.95
C ASP A 271 17.67 -22.84 36.96
N GLY A 272 18.99 -22.98 37.01
CA GLY A 272 19.71 -23.92 37.87
C GLY A 272 19.87 -25.32 37.27
N THR A 273 19.37 -25.54 36.05
CA THR A 273 19.57 -26.77 35.27
C THR A 273 20.58 -26.51 34.17
N ASN A 274 21.60 -27.36 34.06
CA ASN A 274 22.50 -27.25 32.93
C ASN A 274 21.76 -27.52 31.62
N ASP A 275 21.98 -26.67 30.63
CA ASP A 275 21.33 -26.76 29.34
C ASP A 275 22.21 -26.23 28.19
N PHE A 276 21.73 -26.45 26.97
CA PHE A 276 22.24 -25.81 25.76
C PHE A 276 21.11 -25.63 24.76
N VAL A 277 21.31 -24.75 23.79
CA VAL A 277 20.31 -24.42 22.78
C VAL A 277 20.89 -24.69 21.39
N LEU A 278 20.08 -25.29 20.52
CA LEU A 278 20.36 -25.46 19.09
C LEU A 278 19.26 -24.80 18.27
N HIS A 279 19.63 -24.02 17.24
CA HIS A 279 18.69 -23.29 16.40
C HIS A 279 18.51 -23.97 15.05
N SER A 280 17.32 -24.49 14.74
CA SER A 280 17.10 -25.27 13.50
C SER A 280 15.80 -24.92 12.78
N SER A 281 15.84 -25.07 11.46
CA SER A 281 14.73 -24.96 10.51
C SER A 281 14.70 -26.17 9.58
N ALA A 282 13.65 -26.31 8.77
CA ALA A 282 13.57 -27.36 7.75
C ALA A 282 14.73 -27.30 6.74
N GLN A 283 15.29 -26.10 6.52
CA GLN A 283 16.37 -25.84 5.57
C GLN A 283 17.76 -25.90 6.22
N LYS A 284 17.84 -25.78 7.55
CA LYS A 284 19.11 -25.70 8.28
C LYS A 284 19.10 -26.49 9.58
N GLN A 285 19.98 -27.48 9.66
CA GLN A 285 20.29 -28.17 10.91
C GLN A 285 21.34 -27.42 11.72
N ASP A 286 21.37 -27.67 13.03
CA ASP A 286 22.38 -27.16 13.94
C ASP A 286 22.96 -28.27 14.80
N GLU A 287 24.18 -28.09 15.29
CA GLU A 287 24.91 -29.13 16.01
C GLU A 287 25.89 -28.57 17.04
N ILE A 288 26.10 -29.34 18.11
CA ILE A 288 27.10 -29.07 19.13
C ILE A 288 27.88 -30.34 19.47
N THR A 289 29.17 -30.17 19.76
CA THR A 289 30.08 -31.27 20.11
C THR A 289 30.68 -31.05 21.50
N PHE A 290 30.65 -32.09 22.33
CA PHE A 290 31.20 -32.12 23.66
C PHE A 290 32.30 -33.18 23.76
N VAL A 291 33.45 -32.81 24.29
CA VAL A 291 34.50 -33.76 24.71
C VAL A 291 34.34 -33.99 26.20
N ARG A 292 34.18 -35.25 26.61
CA ARG A 292 33.78 -35.62 27.97
C ARG A 292 34.50 -36.85 28.45
N GLY A 293 34.60 -36.97 29.77
CA GLY A 293 35.21 -38.14 30.41
C GLY A 293 34.39 -39.40 30.13
N ALA A 294 35.09 -40.47 29.75
CA ALA A 294 34.55 -41.81 29.64
C ALA A 294 34.33 -42.44 31.03
N GLY A 295 33.47 -43.47 31.08
CA GLY A 295 33.10 -44.18 32.31
C GLY A 295 32.24 -43.35 33.28
N GLY A 296 32.15 -43.77 34.54
CA GLY A 296 31.44 -43.03 35.59
C GLY A 296 29.92 -42.93 35.39
N ALA A 297 29.33 -41.85 35.92
CA ALA A 297 27.90 -41.56 35.72
C ALA A 297 27.63 -41.22 34.24
N PRO A 298 26.48 -41.66 33.69
CA PRO A 298 26.15 -41.41 32.29
C PRO A 298 25.90 -39.93 32.02
N TRP A 299 26.20 -39.52 30.79
CA TRP A 299 25.87 -38.20 30.26
C TRP A 299 24.42 -38.18 29.78
N THR A 300 23.67 -37.17 30.19
CA THR A 300 22.23 -37.06 29.98
C THR A 300 21.90 -35.74 29.32
N PHE A 301 20.93 -35.78 28.41
CA PHE A 301 20.35 -34.61 27.77
C PHE A 301 18.98 -34.95 27.20
N LYS A 302 18.06 -34.00 27.27
CA LYS A 302 16.69 -34.14 26.80
C LYS A 302 16.22 -32.83 26.19
N GLU A 303 15.68 -32.89 24.97
CA GLU A 303 15.02 -31.73 24.37
C GLU A 303 13.76 -31.34 25.16
N VAL A 304 13.62 -30.05 25.49
CA VAL A 304 12.44 -29.49 26.13
C VAL A 304 11.60 -28.77 25.10
N VAL A 305 10.38 -29.25 24.91
CA VAL A 305 9.41 -28.70 23.95
C VAL A 305 8.21 -28.14 24.73
N PRO A 306 7.99 -26.81 24.74
CA PRO A 306 6.82 -26.22 25.39
C PRO A 306 5.52 -26.70 24.75
N ALA A 307 4.48 -26.96 25.55
CA ALA A 307 3.23 -27.56 25.09
C ALA A 307 2.44 -26.66 24.11
N ASP A 308 2.59 -25.35 24.22
CA ASP A 308 1.96 -24.32 23.40
C ASP A 308 2.81 -23.90 22.19
N SER A 309 4.01 -24.47 22.05
CA SER A 309 4.93 -24.11 20.96
C SER A 309 4.47 -24.60 19.59
N GLY A 310 3.48 -25.49 19.53
CA GLY A 310 3.04 -26.15 18.29
C GLY A 310 4.03 -27.16 17.71
N TRP A 311 5.23 -27.29 18.27
CA TRP A 311 6.18 -28.34 17.90
C TRP A 311 5.75 -29.68 18.48
N ASN A 312 5.74 -30.71 17.64
CA ASN A 312 5.69 -32.07 18.12
C ASN A 312 7.04 -32.39 18.78
N PRO A 313 7.04 -32.97 19.99
CA PRO A 313 8.27 -33.41 20.63
C PRO A 313 9.00 -34.40 19.71
N PRO A 314 10.34 -34.43 19.76
CA PRO A 314 11.09 -35.39 18.96
C PRO A 314 10.63 -36.79 19.32
N THR A 315 10.48 -37.64 18.30
CA THR A 315 10.38 -39.08 18.55
C THR A 315 11.68 -39.59 19.18
N ARG A 316 11.77 -40.89 19.46
CA ARG A 316 12.97 -41.52 20.00
C ARG A 316 14.22 -41.07 19.21
N PRO A 317 15.18 -40.35 19.81
CA PRO A 317 16.36 -39.84 19.11
C PRO A 317 17.17 -40.96 18.46
N SER A 318 17.73 -40.67 17.28
CA SER A 318 18.61 -41.61 16.58
C SER A 318 20.04 -41.39 17.02
N CYS A 319 20.61 -42.35 17.75
CA CYS A 319 21.98 -42.28 18.25
C CYS A 319 22.84 -43.41 17.69
N THR A 320 24.08 -43.09 17.33
CA THR A 320 25.10 -44.07 16.91
C THR A 320 26.40 -43.84 17.69
N ALA A 321 27.13 -44.91 18.00
CA ALA A 321 28.46 -44.85 18.58
C ALA A 321 29.47 -45.40 17.58
N VAL A 322 30.54 -44.64 17.33
CA VAL A 322 31.60 -44.98 16.37
C VAL A 322 32.94 -44.91 17.08
N ALA A 323 33.76 -45.96 16.96
CA ALA A 323 35.10 -46.00 17.50
C ALA A 323 36.07 -45.11 16.68
N SER A 324 37.23 -44.79 17.24
CA SER A 324 38.21 -43.91 16.59
C SER A 324 38.78 -44.44 15.26
N ASP A 325 38.70 -45.75 15.02
CA ASP A 325 39.10 -46.40 13.76
C ASP A 325 37.98 -46.45 12.71
N GLY A 326 36.81 -45.88 13.02
CA GLY A 326 35.62 -45.89 12.18
C GLY A 326 34.73 -47.12 12.33
N GLY A 327 35.10 -48.06 13.21
CA GLY A 327 34.29 -49.24 13.55
C GLY A 327 33.12 -48.94 14.48
N GLU A 328 32.39 -49.99 14.87
CA GLU A 328 31.32 -49.89 15.86
C GLU A 328 31.92 -49.51 17.23
N GLY A 329 31.36 -48.46 17.85
CA GLY A 329 31.76 -48.02 19.18
C GLY A 329 31.29 -48.96 20.29
N THR A 330 31.84 -48.79 21.49
CA THR A 330 31.50 -49.57 22.68
C THR A 330 30.66 -48.80 23.71
N SER A 331 30.37 -47.53 23.45
CA SER A 331 29.51 -46.67 24.27
C SER A 331 28.07 -47.19 24.27
N ALA A 332 27.47 -47.32 25.46
CA ALA A 332 26.07 -47.72 25.57
C ALA A 332 25.17 -46.48 25.59
N VAL A 333 24.21 -46.42 24.67
CA VAL A 333 23.26 -45.32 24.54
C VAL A 333 21.84 -45.81 24.81
N ARG A 334 21.16 -45.16 25.75
CA ARG A 334 19.73 -45.39 26.04
C ARG A 334 18.94 -44.15 25.68
N THR A 335 17.89 -44.33 24.89
CA THR A 335 16.93 -43.27 24.55
C THR A 335 15.53 -43.65 25.04
N ASP A 336 14.61 -42.70 25.16
CA ASP A 336 13.20 -42.97 25.44
C ASP A 336 12.25 -42.33 24.40
N SER A 337 10.94 -42.53 24.57
CA SER A 337 9.92 -42.01 23.65
C SER A 337 9.58 -40.54 23.87
N VAL A 338 10.17 -39.89 24.87
CA VAL A 338 9.96 -38.46 25.17
C VAL A 338 11.23 -37.64 24.94
N GLY A 339 12.20 -38.19 24.20
CA GLY A 339 13.40 -37.48 23.79
C GLY A 339 14.52 -37.45 24.84
N ALA A 340 14.48 -38.25 25.91
CA ALA A 340 15.61 -38.32 26.83
C ALA A 340 16.70 -39.24 26.26
N THR A 341 17.96 -38.83 26.39
CA THR A 341 19.14 -39.63 26.05
C THR A 341 20.08 -39.76 27.25
N SER A 342 20.62 -40.97 27.45
CA SER A 342 21.63 -41.31 28.44
C SER A 342 22.77 -42.06 27.76
N VAL A 343 24.00 -41.58 27.91
CA VAL A 343 25.22 -42.10 27.27
C VAL A 343 26.21 -42.56 28.34
N GLU A 344 26.43 -43.87 28.42
CA GLU A 344 27.59 -44.45 29.11
C GLU A 344 28.77 -44.41 28.11
N LEU A 345 29.53 -43.32 28.15
CA LEU A 345 30.56 -42.99 27.16
C LEU A 345 31.81 -43.85 27.35
N ALA A 346 32.27 -44.50 26.28
CA ALA A 346 33.53 -45.23 26.25
C ALA A 346 34.68 -44.35 25.71
N ALA A 347 35.90 -44.75 26.03
CA ALA A 347 37.11 -44.04 25.61
C ALA A 347 37.27 -44.06 24.08
N GLY A 348 37.60 -42.91 23.49
CA GLY A 348 37.86 -42.77 22.05
C GLY A 348 36.62 -42.79 21.15
N ASP A 349 35.46 -43.21 21.66
CA ASP A 349 34.22 -43.25 20.90
C ASP A 349 33.67 -41.85 20.59
N THR A 350 32.97 -41.74 19.46
CA THR A 350 32.10 -40.62 19.11
C THR A 350 30.66 -41.09 19.08
N VAL A 351 29.86 -40.59 20.02
CA VAL A 351 28.40 -40.79 20.06
C VAL A 351 27.72 -39.63 19.36
N THR A 352 26.99 -39.88 18.28
CA THR A 352 26.20 -38.86 17.57
C THR A 352 24.72 -39.12 17.76
N CYS A 353 23.99 -38.17 18.34
CA CYS A 353 22.55 -38.24 18.54
C CYS A 353 21.83 -37.16 17.71
N THR A 354 20.86 -37.58 16.90
CA THR A 354 20.03 -36.70 16.06
C THR A 354 18.61 -36.61 16.60
N TYR A 355 18.16 -35.37 16.81
CA TYR A 355 16.81 -35.00 17.26
C TYR A 355 16.05 -34.32 16.13
N THR A 356 14.92 -34.88 15.74
CA THR A 356 14.08 -34.34 14.67
C THR A 356 12.71 -33.98 15.21
N ASN A 357 12.32 -32.70 15.08
CA ASN A 357 10.97 -32.26 15.42
C ASN A 357 10.17 -31.99 14.14
N THR A 358 8.86 -32.05 14.29
CA THR A 358 7.93 -31.64 13.25
C THR A 358 6.93 -30.64 13.80
N ARG A 359 6.35 -29.83 12.93
CA ARG A 359 5.30 -28.86 13.28
C ARG A 359 4.39 -28.69 12.08
N ALA A 360 3.08 -28.74 12.32
CA ALA A 360 2.07 -28.50 11.30
C ALA A 360 1.82 -26.99 11.15
N SER A 361 1.46 -26.56 9.94
CA SER A 361 0.96 -25.21 9.66
C SER A 361 -0.46 -24.99 10.18
N GLY A 362 -0.88 -23.72 10.22
CA GLY A 362 -2.27 -23.33 10.43
C GLY A 362 -3.17 -23.69 9.24
N LYS A 363 -4.46 -23.36 9.35
CA LYS A 363 -5.43 -23.53 8.25
C LYS A 363 -5.15 -22.53 7.14
N ALA A 364 -5.47 -22.87 5.90
CA ALA A 364 -5.40 -21.91 4.80
C ALA A 364 -6.76 -21.78 4.10
N LEU A 365 -7.14 -20.55 3.78
CA LEU A 365 -8.35 -20.22 3.05
C LEU A 365 -8.03 -19.15 2.00
N LEU A 366 -8.37 -19.43 0.75
CA LEU A 366 -8.36 -18.46 -0.34
C LEU A 366 -9.80 -18.18 -0.77
N GLU A 367 -10.17 -16.92 -0.78
CA GLU A 367 -11.46 -16.42 -1.21
C GLU A 367 -11.32 -15.44 -2.37
N LYS A 368 -12.37 -15.34 -3.18
CA LYS A 368 -12.47 -14.42 -4.32
C LYS A 368 -13.65 -13.49 -4.11
N GLU A 369 -13.47 -12.21 -4.34
CA GLU A 369 -14.56 -11.28 -4.51
C GLU A 369 -14.44 -10.46 -5.79
N SER A 370 -15.53 -9.79 -6.14
CA SER A 370 -15.61 -8.86 -7.26
C SER A 370 -16.38 -7.61 -6.84
N VAL A 371 -15.98 -6.46 -7.38
CA VAL A 371 -16.64 -5.17 -7.17
C VAL A 371 -16.92 -4.51 -8.52
N GLY A 372 -18.00 -3.73 -8.63
CA GLY A 372 -18.40 -3.09 -9.88
C GLY A 372 -19.14 -4.01 -10.87
N GLY A 373 -19.15 -5.31 -10.59
CA GLY A 373 -19.87 -6.33 -11.35
C GLY A 373 -19.60 -7.73 -10.80
N THR A 374 -20.22 -8.73 -11.39
CA THR A 374 -19.99 -10.16 -11.07
C THR A 374 -19.42 -10.88 -12.28
N GLY A 375 -18.54 -11.85 -12.06
CA GLY A 375 -17.89 -12.62 -13.13
C GLY A 375 -17.47 -14.01 -12.70
N THR A 376 -17.03 -14.79 -13.68
CA THR A 376 -16.38 -16.09 -13.50
C THR A 376 -14.88 -15.95 -13.80
N PHE A 377 -14.05 -16.47 -12.91
CA PHE A 377 -12.61 -16.30 -12.94
C PHE A 377 -11.90 -17.66 -12.93
N ASP A 378 -11.00 -17.85 -13.89
CA ASP A 378 -10.17 -19.06 -13.96
C ASP A 378 -8.92 -18.84 -13.10
N ILE A 379 -8.86 -19.55 -11.97
CA ILE A 379 -7.80 -19.43 -10.97
C ILE A 379 -7.09 -20.78 -10.86
N ASP A 380 -5.78 -20.79 -11.03
CA ASP A 380 -4.90 -21.92 -10.80
C ASP A 380 -4.08 -21.72 -9.52
N LEU A 381 -3.90 -22.80 -8.76
CA LEU A 381 -3.10 -22.80 -7.53
C LEU A 381 -1.87 -23.70 -7.67
N GLY A 382 -0.69 -23.07 -7.66
CA GLY A 382 0.58 -23.76 -7.50
C GLY A 382 0.84 -24.10 -6.04
N THR A 383 1.39 -25.28 -5.80
CA THR A 383 1.70 -25.77 -4.44
C THR A 383 3.19 -26.02 -4.27
N PRO A 384 3.74 -25.88 -3.05
CA PRO A 384 5.15 -26.12 -2.79
C PRO A 384 5.53 -27.61 -3.01
N PRO A 385 6.81 -27.92 -3.25
CA PRO A 385 7.28 -29.30 -3.41
C PRO A 385 6.87 -30.19 -2.22
N GLY A 386 6.34 -31.37 -2.50
CA GLY A 386 5.85 -32.31 -1.48
C GLY A 386 4.37 -32.14 -1.12
N SER A 387 3.72 -31.04 -1.55
CA SER A 387 2.27 -30.87 -1.45
C SER A 387 1.55 -31.61 -2.58
N PRO A 388 0.36 -32.22 -2.33
CA PRO A 388 -0.52 -32.64 -3.40
C PRO A 388 -1.02 -31.42 -4.20
N PRO A 389 -1.23 -31.55 -5.52
CA PRO A 389 -1.78 -30.47 -6.33
C PRO A 389 -3.21 -30.14 -5.91
N VAL A 390 -3.56 -28.85 -5.91
CA VAL A 390 -4.91 -28.36 -5.62
C VAL A 390 -5.57 -27.99 -6.95
N ALA A 391 -6.55 -28.78 -7.37
CA ALA A 391 -7.36 -28.44 -8.53
C ALA A 391 -8.44 -27.44 -8.14
N VAL A 392 -8.50 -26.32 -8.84
CA VAL A 392 -9.52 -25.28 -8.65
C VAL A 392 -10.41 -25.25 -9.88
N ALA A 393 -11.73 -25.20 -9.67
CA ALA A 393 -12.69 -24.99 -10.75
C ALA A 393 -12.89 -23.48 -10.97
N PRO A 394 -13.32 -23.04 -12.17
CA PRO A 394 -13.67 -21.65 -12.42
C PRO A 394 -14.61 -21.09 -11.34
N VAL A 395 -14.26 -19.95 -10.76
CA VAL A 395 -14.92 -19.38 -9.58
C VAL A 395 -15.86 -18.27 -10.01
N THR A 396 -17.16 -18.46 -9.80
CA THR A 396 -18.17 -17.44 -10.09
C THR A 396 -18.53 -16.64 -8.84
N THR A 397 -18.40 -15.33 -8.94
CA THR A 397 -18.94 -14.39 -7.94
C THR A 397 -20.41 -14.14 -8.24
N HIS A 398 -21.28 -14.17 -7.23
CA HIS A 398 -22.73 -14.02 -7.42
C HIS A 398 -23.30 -12.70 -6.94
N ARG A 399 -22.55 -11.98 -6.10
CA ARG A 399 -22.90 -10.67 -5.55
C ARG A 399 -21.63 -9.86 -5.36
N GLU A 400 -21.70 -8.58 -5.67
CA GLU A 400 -20.58 -7.66 -5.48
C GLU A 400 -20.21 -7.54 -4.00
N GLY A 401 -18.90 -7.53 -3.72
CA GLY A 401 -18.33 -7.41 -2.37
C GLY A 401 -18.66 -8.58 -1.43
N VAL A 402 -19.10 -9.72 -1.96
CA VAL A 402 -19.35 -10.94 -1.19
C VAL A 402 -18.32 -11.99 -1.60
N PRO A 403 -17.38 -12.34 -0.70
CA PRO A 403 -16.39 -13.38 -0.98
C PRO A 403 -17.01 -14.76 -1.23
N VAL A 404 -16.40 -15.50 -2.14
CA VAL A 404 -16.66 -16.91 -2.42
C VAL A 404 -15.38 -17.71 -2.20
N THR A 405 -15.47 -18.91 -1.63
CA THR A 405 -14.32 -19.76 -1.38
C THR A 405 -13.76 -20.31 -2.69
N VAL A 406 -12.46 -20.10 -2.92
CA VAL A 406 -11.69 -20.68 -4.04
C VAL A 406 -11.13 -22.04 -3.62
N ALA A 407 -10.43 -22.06 -2.49
CA ALA A 407 -9.80 -23.25 -1.94
C ALA A 407 -9.69 -23.14 -0.42
N GLU A 408 -9.78 -24.28 0.25
CA GLU A 408 -9.56 -24.40 1.68
C GLU A 408 -8.65 -25.59 1.99
N ALA A 409 -7.75 -25.42 2.96
CA ALA A 409 -6.92 -26.49 3.49
C ALA A 409 -7.06 -26.52 5.03
N PRO A 410 -7.29 -27.72 5.62
CA PRO A 410 -7.24 -27.86 7.07
C PRO A 410 -5.83 -27.60 7.59
N ALA A 411 -5.67 -27.48 8.91
CA ALA A 411 -4.36 -27.35 9.53
C ALA A 411 -3.44 -28.50 9.10
N GLY A 412 -2.18 -28.19 8.79
CA GLY A 412 -1.22 -29.15 8.22
C GLY A 412 -1.04 -29.06 6.69
N ALA A 413 -1.43 -27.95 6.05
CA ALA A 413 -0.96 -27.62 4.71
C ALA A 413 0.58 -27.56 4.66
N VAL A 414 1.20 -28.01 3.58
CA VAL A 414 2.67 -28.00 3.48
C VAL A 414 3.17 -26.55 3.49
N PRO A 415 3.97 -26.12 4.48
CA PRO A 415 4.53 -24.76 4.48
C PRO A 415 5.37 -24.50 3.24
N GLY A 416 5.40 -23.24 2.80
CA GLY A 416 6.19 -22.78 1.67
C GLY A 416 5.40 -21.93 0.68
N THR A 417 6.01 -21.64 -0.46
CA THR A 417 5.45 -20.75 -1.47
C THR A 417 4.33 -21.41 -2.27
N TYR A 418 3.13 -20.85 -2.16
CA TYR A 418 2.00 -21.11 -3.04
C TYR A 418 1.93 -20.03 -4.11
N THR A 419 1.56 -20.41 -5.33
CA THR A 419 1.31 -19.45 -6.41
C THR A 419 -0.18 -19.37 -6.70
N ILE A 420 -0.65 -18.15 -6.96
CA ILE A 420 -2.02 -17.87 -7.35
C ILE A 420 -1.94 -17.24 -8.73
N ASP A 421 -2.47 -17.95 -9.73
CA ASP A 421 -2.46 -17.55 -11.12
C ASP A 421 -3.91 -17.37 -11.57
N GLU A 422 -4.32 -16.14 -11.90
CA GLU A 422 -5.67 -15.85 -12.41
C GLU A 422 -5.59 -15.39 -13.86
N ALA A 423 -6.27 -16.10 -14.76
CA ALA A 423 -6.34 -15.68 -16.16
C ALA A 423 -7.16 -14.38 -16.28
N VAL A 424 -6.62 -13.40 -17.00
CA VAL A 424 -7.33 -12.14 -17.24
C VAL A 424 -8.55 -12.44 -18.11
N PRO A 425 -9.77 -12.13 -17.66
CA PRO A 425 -10.98 -12.37 -18.44
C PRO A 425 -10.87 -11.80 -19.86
N ALA A 426 -11.41 -12.54 -20.84
CA ALA A 426 -11.49 -12.07 -22.22
C ALA A 426 -12.35 -10.80 -22.30
N ASP A 427 -12.00 -9.92 -23.24
CA ASP A 427 -12.87 -8.78 -23.57
C ASP A 427 -14.07 -9.31 -24.35
N ASP A 428 -15.27 -9.11 -23.81
CA ASP A 428 -16.54 -9.51 -24.41
C ASP A 428 -17.38 -8.29 -24.83
N GLY A 429 -16.78 -7.10 -24.86
CA GLY A 429 -17.45 -5.85 -25.19
C GLY A 429 -18.30 -5.27 -24.05
N THR A 430 -18.43 -5.96 -22.91
CA THR A 430 -19.26 -5.46 -21.80
C THR A 430 -18.49 -4.57 -20.83
N GLY A 431 -17.17 -4.73 -20.76
CA GLY A 431 -16.28 -3.99 -19.87
C GLY A 431 -14.96 -4.70 -19.65
N THR A 432 -14.14 -4.14 -18.77
CA THR A 432 -12.83 -4.68 -18.45
C THR A 432 -12.73 -5.09 -16.99
N TRP A 433 -11.97 -6.15 -16.75
CA TRP A 433 -11.63 -6.62 -15.42
C TRP A 433 -10.18 -6.29 -15.09
N ASP A 434 -9.98 -5.68 -13.93
CA ASP A 434 -8.66 -5.52 -13.31
C ASP A 434 -8.62 -6.29 -11.99
N LEU A 435 -7.48 -6.91 -11.70
CA LEU A 435 -7.21 -7.46 -10.38
C LEU A 435 -6.80 -6.31 -9.44
N ALA A 436 -7.71 -5.94 -8.54
CA ALA A 436 -7.54 -4.79 -7.66
C ALA A 436 -6.57 -5.08 -6.50
N GLY A 437 -6.48 -6.34 -6.06
CA GLY A 437 -5.53 -6.73 -5.04
C GLY A 437 -5.69 -8.16 -4.55
N LEU A 438 -4.66 -8.62 -3.83
CA LEU A 438 -4.65 -9.83 -3.03
C LEU A 438 -4.23 -9.43 -1.62
N ASN A 439 -5.08 -9.66 -0.63
CA ASN A 439 -4.76 -9.39 0.76
C ASN A 439 -4.76 -10.69 1.55
N CYS A 440 -3.63 -11.02 2.19
CA CYS A 440 -3.48 -12.20 3.03
C CYS A 440 -3.20 -11.77 4.47
N ASN A 441 -4.06 -12.16 5.41
CA ASN A 441 -3.96 -11.82 6.83
C ASN A 441 -3.79 -10.31 7.10
N GLY A 442 -4.47 -9.46 6.31
CA GLY A 442 -4.38 -8.01 6.43
C GLY A 442 -3.19 -7.38 5.72
N THR A 443 -2.34 -8.16 5.05
CA THR A 443 -1.17 -7.68 4.29
C THR A 443 -1.39 -7.82 2.79
N ASP A 444 -1.12 -6.76 2.04
CA ASP A 444 -1.21 -6.79 0.58
C ASP A 444 -0.05 -7.60 -0.01
N VAL A 445 -0.39 -8.56 -0.87
CA VAL A 445 0.55 -9.40 -1.59
C VAL A 445 0.82 -8.79 -2.97
N PRO A 446 2.10 -8.63 -3.37
CA PRO A 446 2.43 -8.14 -4.70
C PRO A 446 1.86 -9.03 -5.81
N ILE A 447 1.25 -8.39 -6.79
CA ILE A 447 0.72 -9.03 -8.00
C ILE A 447 1.52 -8.54 -9.21
N SER A 448 1.80 -9.45 -10.13
CA SER A 448 2.38 -9.15 -11.44
C SER A 448 1.46 -9.62 -12.56
N LYS A 449 1.48 -8.95 -13.72
CA LYS A 449 0.73 -9.39 -14.91
C LYS A 449 1.71 -9.96 -15.94
N GLY A 450 1.58 -11.24 -16.24
CA GLY A 450 2.34 -11.94 -17.27
C GLY A 450 1.90 -11.61 -18.69
N ALA A 451 2.75 -11.95 -19.66
CA ALA A 451 2.45 -11.76 -21.08
C ALA A 451 1.30 -12.68 -21.55
N PRO A 452 0.55 -12.28 -22.60
CA PRO A 452 -0.42 -13.14 -23.27
C PRO A 452 0.11 -14.53 -23.64
N THR A 453 -0.71 -15.56 -23.42
CA THR A 453 -0.46 -16.93 -23.87
C THR A 453 -1.61 -17.43 -24.74
N GLN A 454 -1.47 -18.61 -25.34
CA GLN A 454 -2.55 -19.22 -26.14
C GLN A 454 -3.81 -19.48 -25.30
N ASN A 455 -3.66 -19.81 -24.01
CA ASN A 455 -4.77 -20.13 -23.12
C ASN A 455 -5.26 -18.91 -22.32
N ALA A 456 -4.44 -17.87 -22.21
CA ALA A 456 -4.77 -16.61 -21.55
C ALA A 456 -4.36 -15.43 -22.47
N PRO A 457 -5.17 -15.10 -23.49
CA PRO A 457 -4.82 -14.12 -24.52
C PRO A 457 -4.66 -12.69 -23.97
N ASN A 458 -5.22 -12.41 -22.78
CA ASN A 458 -5.09 -11.11 -22.11
C ASN A 458 -4.01 -11.11 -21.01
N GLY A 459 -3.25 -12.20 -20.87
CA GLY A 459 -2.26 -12.43 -19.83
C GLY A 459 -2.83 -13.12 -18.59
N THR A 460 -1.97 -13.36 -17.61
CA THR A 460 -2.29 -13.99 -16.33
C THR A 460 -1.77 -13.11 -15.21
N TRP A 461 -2.60 -12.83 -14.21
CA TRP A 461 -2.13 -12.23 -12.97
C TRP A 461 -1.51 -13.31 -12.09
N HIS A 462 -0.31 -13.03 -11.58
CA HIS A 462 0.49 -13.96 -10.80
C HIS A 462 0.86 -13.33 -9.46
N ALA A 463 0.62 -14.07 -8.38
CA ALA A 463 1.06 -13.75 -7.03
C ALA A 463 1.71 -14.95 -6.36
N GLU A 464 2.70 -14.70 -5.52
CA GLU A 464 3.34 -15.70 -4.66
C GLU A 464 3.02 -15.38 -3.20
N TYR A 465 2.55 -16.38 -2.46
CA TYR A 465 2.30 -16.26 -1.03
C TYR A 465 3.06 -17.37 -0.29
N ASP A 466 3.98 -16.98 0.58
CA ASP A 466 4.68 -17.92 1.45
C ASP A 466 3.82 -18.23 2.67
N LEU A 467 3.28 -19.44 2.71
CA LEU A 467 2.49 -19.91 3.84
C LEU A 467 3.43 -20.13 5.03
N ALA A 468 3.48 -19.11 5.89
CA ALA A 468 4.21 -19.16 7.13
C ALA A 468 3.66 -20.23 8.07
N SER A 469 4.56 -20.71 8.91
CA SER A 469 4.50 -22.03 9.49
C SER A 469 3.50 -22.29 10.61
N VAL A 470 2.76 -21.29 11.07
CA VAL A 470 2.09 -21.40 12.39
C VAL A 470 0.74 -20.73 12.45
N ASP A 471 0.48 -19.78 11.56
CA ASP A 471 -0.73 -18.98 11.57
C ASP A 471 -1.72 -19.51 10.54
N ASP A 472 -3.01 -19.29 10.81
CA ASP A 472 -4.03 -19.45 9.79
C ASP A 472 -3.77 -18.41 8.69
N ALA A 473 -3.78 -18.82 7.42
CA ALA A 473 -3.77 -17.93 6.28
C ALA A 473 -5.19 -17.71 5.76
N ARG A 474 -5.62 -16.45 5.69
CA ARG A 474 -6.83 -16.02 5.01
C ARG A 474 -6.47 -15.00 3.94
N CYS A 475 -6.64 -15.40 2.69
CA CYS A 475 -6.33 -14.59 1.53
C CYS A 475 -7.63 -14.22 0.79
N LEU A 476 -7.79 -12.94 0.46
CA LEU A 476 -8.90 -12.42 -0.34
C LEU A 476 -8.36 -11.81 -1.64
N LEU A 477 -8.74 -12.42 -2.76
CA LEU A 477 -8.43 -11.98 -4.11
C LEU A 477 -9.59 -11.13 -4.65
N THR A 478 -9.34 -9.89 -5.07
CA THR A 478 -10.40 -8.91 -5.39
C THR A 478 -10.27 -8.41 -6.82
N ASN A 479 -11.29 -8.63 -7.66
CA ASN A 479 -11.34 -7.99 -8.98
C ASN A 479 -12.29 -6.82 -9.02
N LYS A 480 -11.96 -5.83 -9.83
CA LYS A 480 -12.82 -4.69 -10.14
C LYS A 480 -13.25 -4.79 -11.61
N PHE A 481 -14.56 -4.71 -11.83
CA PHE A 481 -15.14 -4.53 -13.16
C PHE A 481 -15.36 -3.04 -13.43
N THR A 482 -14.97 -2.61 -14.63
CA THR A 482 -15.28 -1.29 -15.16
C THR A 482 -16.13 -1.49 -16.42
N PRO A 483 -17.41 -1.07 -16.44
CA PRO A 483 -18.25 -1.22 -17.62
C PRO A 483 -17.65 -0.51 -18.85
N GLY A 484 -17.80 -1.11 -20.03
CA GLY A 484 -17.13 -0.66 -21.25
C GLY A 484 -17.99 0.19 -22.19
N GLY A 485 -19.28 0.32 -21.89
CA GLY A 485 -20.25 0.96 -22.77
C GLY A 485 -20.08 2.48 -22.84
N ALA A 486 -20.41 3.05 -23.99
CA ALA A 486 -20.40 4.50 -24.19
C ALA A 486 -21.52 4.90 -25.16
N ILE A 487 -21.94 6.16 -25.12
CA ILE A 487 -22.83 6.75 -26.13
C ILE A 487 -22.15 8.03 -26.63
N ASP A 488 -21.85 8.06 -27.92
CA ASP A 488 -21.44 9.27 -28.62
C ASP A 488 -22.67 10.01 -29.13
N ILE A 489 -22.64 11.35 -29.11
CA ILE A 489 -23.71 12.17 -29.67
C ILE A 489 -23.12 13.13 -30.70
N GLU A 490 -23.74 13.21 -31.87
CA GLU A 490 -23.43 14.18 -32.91
C GLU A 490 -24.63 15.10 -33.17
N LYS A 491 -24.38 16.40 -33.23
CA LYS A 491 -25.37 17.42 -33.55
C LYS A 491 -25.19 17.92 -34.98
N VAL A 492 -26.26 17.88 -35.77
CA VAL A 492 -26.36 18.54 -37.07
C VAL A 492 -27.44 19.62 -37.02
N THR A 493 -27.14 20.84 -37.49
CA THR A 493 -28.13 21.91 -37.59
C THR A 493 -28.41 22.33 -39.03
N GLU A 494 -29.66 22.70 -39.30
CA GLU A 494 -30.16 23.28 -40.55
C GLU A 494 -30.77 24.66 -40.26
N GLY A 495 -30.62 25.63 -41.16
CA GLY A 495 -31.15 26.98 -41.03
C GLY A 495 -30.41 27.92 -40.06
N GLY A 496 -29.37 27.42 -39.38
CA GLY A 496 -28.54 28.18 -38.44
C GLY A 496 -27.52 27.32 -37.68
N THR A 497 -26.87 27.90 -36.69
CA THR A 497 -25.95 27.25 -35.74
C THR A 497 -26.37 27.50 -34.30
N GLY A 498 -25.99 26.62 -33.37
CA GLY A 498 -26.39 26.74 -31.97
C GLY A 498 -25.72 25.75 -31.03
N THR A 499 -25.99 25.90 -29.73
CA THR A 499 -25.49 25.02 -28.67
C THR A 499 -26.63 24.24 -28.04
N PHE A 500 -26.53 22.92 -28.02
CA PHE A 500 -27.57 21.99 -27.56
C PHE A 500 -27.04 21.18 -26.39
N ALA A 501 -27.90 20.92 -25.41
CA ALA A 501 -27.54 20.13 -24.23
C ALA A 501 -28.22 18.76 -24.29
N TYR A 502 -27.56 17.75 -23.72
CA TYR A 502 -28.05 16.38 -23.68
C TYR A 502 -27.93 15.80 -22.28
N ASP A 503 -28.97 15.09 -21.86
CA ASP A 503 -28.93 14.19 -20.70
C ASP A 503 -28.99 12.73 -21.19
N VAL A 504 -28.08 11.89 -20.70
CA VAL A 504 -28.14 10.42 -20.86
C VAL A 504 -28.50 9.81 -19.52
N THR A 505 -29.60 9.07 -19.45
CA THR A 505 -30.12 8.49 -18.20
C THR A 505 -30.38 7.00 -18.36
N ALA A 506 -29.89 6.17 -17.42
CA ALA A 506 -30.10 4.72 -17.47
C ALA A 506 -31.40 4.28 -16.79
N HIS A 507 -31.97 3.19 -17.29
CA HIS A 507 -33.21 2.60 -16.80
C HIS A 507 -33.10 1.08 -16.65
N PRO A 508 -33.62 0.49 -15.55
CA PRO A 508 -34.27 1.17 -14.43
C PRO A 508 -33.25 1.89 -13.52
N LEU A 509 -33.60 3.09 -13.03
CA LEU A 509 -32.75 3.94 -12.17
C LEU A 509 -32.22 3.23 -10.92
N ALA A 510 -32.95 2.22 -10.42
CA ALA A 510 -32.63 1.49 -9.19
C ALA A 510 -31.39 0.58 -9.28
N ARG A 511 -30.77 0.42 -10.45
CA ARG A 511 -29.61 -0.47 -10.66
C ARG A 511 -28.26 0.24 -10.76
N LEU A 512 -28.24 1.57 -10.79
CA LEU A 512 -26.99 2.34 -10.76
C LEU A 512 -26.66 2.75 -9.33
N ARG A 513 -25.36 2.74 -8.98
CA ARG A 513 -24.89 3.12 -7.64
C ARG A 513 -25.21 4.58 -7.26
N ASP A 514 -25.47 5.46 -8.24
CA ASP A 514 -25.70 6.91 -8.00
C ASP A 514 -26.86 7.57 -8.77
N GLY A 515 -27.66 6.84 -9.55
CA GLY A 515 -28.74 7.47 -10.35
C GLY A 515 -28.22 8.55 -11.33
N THR A 516 -26.98 8.38 -11.80
CA THR A 516 -26.22 9.36 -12.56
C THR A 516 -26.89 9.68 -13.89
N THR A 517 -27.17 10.96 -14.10
CA THR A 517 -27.47 11.54 -15.42
C THR A 517 -26.18 12.12 -15.97
N TYR A 518 -25.77 11.66 -17.15
CA TYR A 518 -24.60 12.18 -17.85
C TYR A 518 -25.01 13.40 -18.66
N ARG A 519 -24.30 14.51 -18.49
CA ARG A 519 -24.57 15.76 -19.21
C ARG A 519 -23.50 16.05 -20.22
N SER A 520 -23.92 16.38 -21.44
CA SER A 520 -23.01 16.83 -22.49
C SER A 520 -23.61 17.98 -23.30
N THR A 521 -22.75 18.71 -24.00
CA THR A 521 -23.17 19.81 -24.87
C THR A 521 -22.48 19.70 -26.23
N ALA A 522 -23.21 20.02 -27.29
CA ALA A 522 -22.69 20.13 -28.65
C ALA A 522 -22.92 21.54 -29.17
N THR A 523 -21.90 22.15 -29.77
CA THR A 523 -22.01 23.46 -30.45
C THR A 523 -21.70 23.28 -31.92
N THR A 524 -22.64 23.65 -32.79
CA THR A 524 -22.40 23.64 -34.24
C THR A 524 -21.78 24.96 -34.68
N ASP A 525 -20.68 24.91 -35.42
CA ASP A 525 -20.04 26.10 -36.00
C ASP A 525 -20.39 26.30 -37.49
N THR A 526 -20.89 25.26 -38.15
CA THR A 526 -21.26 25.27 -39.57
C THR A 526 -22.50 24.41 -39.78
N GLU A 527 -23.46 24.94 -40.54
CA GLU A 527 -24.69 24.24 -40.91
C GLU A 527 -24.38 22.94 -41.70
N GLY A 528 -25.14 21.88 -41.43
CA GLY A 528 -24.99 20.58 -42.08
C GLY A 528 -23.72 19.78 -41.70
N VAL A 529 -22.85 20.33 -40.85
CA VAL A 529 -21.63 19.66 -40.37
C VAL A 529 -21.89 19.08 -38.98
N PRO A 530 -21.68 17.77 -38.76
CA PRO A 530 -21.81 17.16 -37.43
C PRO A 530 -20.82 17.76 -36.43
N ALA A 531 -21.31 18.14 -35.25
CA ALA A 531 -20.51 18.53 -34.09
C ALA A 531 -20.68 17.52 -32.96
N ALA A 532 -19.60 17.02 -32.38
CA ALA A 532 -19.66 16.07 -31.28
C ALA A 532 -20.15 16.76 -29.99
N ALA A 533 -20.99 16.07 -29.22
CA ALA A 533 -21.28 16.47 -27.86
C ALA A 533 -20.16 16.03 -26.93
N HIS A 534 -19.76 16.91 -26.01
CA HIS A 534 -18.74 16.63 -25.03
C HIS A 534 -19.28 16.84 -23.61
N PRO A 535 -18.85 16.03 -22.64
CA PRO A 535 -19.24 16.21 -21.25
C PRO A 535 -18.67 17.52 -20.70
N GLU A 536 -19.28 18.07 -19.64
CA GLU A 536 -18.89 19.36 -19.06
C GLU A 536 -17.44 19.39 -18.55
N ASP A 537 -16.86 18.23 -18.23
CA ASP A 537 -15.55 18.05 -17.60
C ASP A 537 -14.40 17.73 -18.57
N GLY A 538 -14.66 17.56 -19.88
CA GLY A 538 -13.57 17.32 -20.83
C GLY A 538 -13.96 16.87 -22.23
N THR A 539 -13.01 16.22 -22.90
CA THR A 539 -13.18 15.62 -24.23
C THR A 539 -13.44 14.13 -24.09
N GLY A 540 -14.43 13.60 -24.78
CA GLY A 540 -14.80 12.19 -24.71
C GLY A 540 -16.19 11.96 -25.31
N PRO A 541 -16.71 10.73 -25.22
CA PRO A 541 -18.10 10.43 -25.56
C PRO A 541 -19.05 11.21 -24.64
N ALA A 542 -20.31 11.35 -25.08
CA ALA A 542 -21.32 12.07 -24.31
C ALA A 542 -21.65 11.38 -22.97
N ALA A 543 -21.46 10.06 -22.90
CA ALA A 543 -21.54 9.26 -21.68
C ALA A 543 -20.66 8.00 -21.82
N ASP A 544 -19.93 7.63 -20.77
CA ASP A 544 -19.05 6.45 -20.70
C ASP A 544 -19.23 5.65 -19.40
N GLU A 545 -18.44 4.58 -19.26
CA GLU A 545 -18.56 3.58 -18.19
C GLU A 545 -20.00 3.04 -18.03
N LEU A 546 -20.70 2.95 -19.16
CA LEU A 546 -22.09 2.51 -19.21
C LEU A 546 -22.18 0.99 -19.14
N THR A 547 -23.15 0.50 -18.39
CA THR A 547 -23.46 -0.92 -18.31
C THR A 547 -23.99 -1.45 -19.64
N VAL A 548 -23.36 -2.51 -20.15
CA VAL A 548 -23.74 -3.21 -21.38
C VAL A 548 -24.45 -4.52 -21.02
N ASN A 549 -25.78 -4.54 -21.08
CA ASN A 549 -26.58 -5.77 -20.94
C ASN A 549 -28.02 -5.56 -21.43
N ASP A 550 -28.73 -6.67 -21.66
CA ASP A 550 -30.12 -6.65 -22.16
C ASP A 550 -31.15 -6.04 -21.19
N SER A 551 -30.79 -5.89 -19.92
CA SER A 551 -31.70 -5.44 -18.87
C SER A 551 -31.62 -3.93 -18.58
N THR A 552 -30.65 -3.25 -19.19
CA THR A 552 -30.41 -1.81 -19.03
C THR A 552 -30.64 -1.13 -20.37
N HIS A 553 -31.35 -0.01 -20.36
CA HIS A 553 -31.52 0.86 -21.51
C HIS A 553 -31.30 2.31 -21.10
N TYR A 554 -30.92 3.15 -22.05
CA TYR A 554 -30.59 4.55 -21.82
C TYR A 554 -31.57 5.44 -22.57
N THR A 555 -32.06 6.49 -21.95
CA THR A 555 -32.75 7.58 -22.65
C THR A 555 -31.75 8.70 -22.90
N VAL A 556 -31.59 9.10 -24.15
CA VAL A 556 -30.90 10.33 -24.53
C VAL A 556 -31.96 11.41 -24.75
N GLN A 557 -31.89 12.48 -23.97
CA GLN A 557 -32.81 13.62 -23.99
C GLN A 557 -32.05 14.86 -24.46
N GLU A 558 -32.44 15.41 -25.60
CA GLU A 558 -31.95 16.70 -26.09
C GLU A 558 -32.76 17.85 -25.47
N TYR A 559 -32.08 18.91 -25.05
CA TYR A 559 -32.70 20.17 -24.66
C TYR A 559 -32.39 21.25 -25.69
N LEU A 560 -33.46 21.78 -26.28
CA LEU A 560 -33.37 22.82 -27.28
C LEU A 560 -33.03 24.18 -26.64
N PRO A 561 -32.24 25.02 -27.32
CA PRO A 561 -32.12 26.43 -26.94
C PRO A 561 -33.49 27.10 -26.82
N PRO A 562 -33.66 28.06 -25.91
CA PRO A 562 -34.90 28.81 -25.81
C PRO A 562 -35.18 29.57 -27.13
N PRO A 563 -36.46 29.74 -27.52
CA PRO A 563 -36.84 30.57 -28.66
C PRO A 563 -36.28 31.99 -28.57
N THR A 564 -35.89 32.54 -29.71
CA THR A 564 -35.34 33.90 -29.85
C THR A 564 -36.27 34.78 -30.69
N ALA A 565 -35.97 36.08 -30.79
CA ALA A 565 -36.71 37.00 -31.66
C ALA A 565 -36.58 36.68 -33.16
N ASP A 566 -35.61 35.84 -33.54
CA ASP A 566 -35.34 35.47 -34.92
C ASP A 566 -35.90 34.08 -35.29
N GLY A 567 -36.26 33.26 -34.30
CA GLY A 567 -36.81 31.92 -34.53
C GLY A 567 -36.62 30.98 -33.35
N HIS A 568 -37.03 29.73 -33.54
CA HIS A 568 -36.87 28.63 -32.58
C HIS A 568 -36.30 27.38 -33.27
N TRP A 569 -35.78 26.46 -32.47
CA TRP A 569 -35.29 25.17 -32.94
C TRP A 569 -36.38 24.11 -32.86
N GLU A 570 -36.40 23.19 -33.82
CA GLU A 570 -37.22 21.98 -33.80
C GLU A 570 -36.31 20.77 -34.08
N LEU A 571 -36.48 19.68 -33.31
CA LEU A 571 -35.82 18.41 -33.59
C LEU A 571 -36.55 17.74 -34.75
N THR A 572 -35.83 17.48 -35.85
CA THR A 572 -36.39 16.85 -37.04
C THR A 572 -36.08 15.36 -37.11
N ASP A 573 -34.93 14.93 -36.59
CA ASP A 573 -34.50 13.54 -36.62
C ASP A 573 -33.50 13.20 -35.49
N ALA A 574 -33.55 11.96 -35.00
CA ALA A 574 -32.55 11.41 -34.08
C ALA A 574 -32.29 9.94 -34.44
N ASP A 575 -31.06 9.63 -34.88
CA ASP A 575 -30.67 8.30 -35.34
C ASP A 575 -29.49 7.76 -34.54
N CYS A 576 -29.69 6.67 -33.80
CA CYS A 576 -28.65 5.94 -33.06
C CYS A 576 -28.32 4.59 -33.70
N GLY A 577 -28.60 4.41 -34.99
CA GLY A 577 -28.40 3.15 -35.69
C GLY A 577 -29.25 2.01 -35.10
N THR A 578 -28.67 0.81 -35.04
CA THR A 578 -29.35 -0.39 -34.52
C THR A 578 -29.56 -0.39 -33.01
N ALA A 579 -28.79 0.41 -32.26
CA ALA A 579 -28.97 0.56 -30.82
C ALA A 579 -30.18 1.44 -30.46
N GLY A 580 -30.62 2.29 -31.38
CA GLY A 580 -31.70 3.26 -31.19
C GLY A 580 -33.11 2.71 -31.39
N SER A 581 -34.06 3.18 -30.59
CA SER A 581 -35.49 2.95 -30.78
C SER A 581 -36.33 4.05 -30.12
N GLY A 582 -37.63 4.13 -30.45
CA GLY A 582 -38.57 4.99 -29.73
C GLY A 582 -38.27 6.49 -29.78
N VAL A 583 -37.85 6.99 -30.95
CA VAL A 583 -37.61 8.42 -31.18
C VAL A 583 -38.91 9.21 -30.99
N ASP A 584 -38.88 10.22 -30.12
CA ASP A 584 -39.94 11.20 -29.89
C ASP A 584 -39.39 12.60 -30.15
N THR A 585 -39.63 13.11 -31.36
CA THR A 585 -39.12 14.42 -31.79
C THR A 585 -39.78 15.60 -31.06
N ALA A 586 -41.00 15.41 -30.55
CA ALA A 586 -41.70 16.45 -29.78
C ALA A 586 -41.11 16.61 -28.37
N ARG A 587 -40.66 15.50 -27.77
CA ARG A 587 -40.00 15.52 -26.47
C ARG A 587 -38.49 15.66 -26.55
N GLY A 588 -37.86 15.37 -27.69
CA GLY A 588 -36.40 15.39 -27.81
C GLY A 588 -35.72 14.11 -27.35
N THR A 589 -36.39 12.96 -27.37
CA THR A 589 -35.87 11.72 -26.75
C THR A 589 -35.66 10.57 -27.71
N VAL A 590 -34.65 9.75 -27.46
CA VAL A 590 -34.44 8.43 -28.08
C VAL A 590 -34.00 7.41 -27.04
N GLN A 591 -34.44 6.16 -27.17
CA GLN A 591 -34.02 5.03 -26.33
C GLN A 591 -32.85 4.31 -26.98
N VAL A 592 -31.81 4.01 -26.21
CA VAL A 592 -30.58 3.35 -26.65
C VAL A 592 -30.34 2.09 -25.82
N ARG A 593 -30.08 0.96 -26.48
CA ARG A 593 -29.66 -0.28 -25.81
C ARG A 593 -28.23 -0.62 -26.22
N LEU A 594 -27.36 -0.78 -25.23
CA LEU A 594 -25.98 -1.21 -25.44
C LEU A 594 -25.92 -2.74 -25.37
N THR A 595 -25.32 -3.36 -26.38
CA THR A 595 -25.10 -4.81 -26.45
C THR A 595 -23.61 -5.10 -26.63
N ALA A 596 -23.19 -6.35 -26.47
CA ALA A 596 -21.81 -6.75 -26.74
C ALA A 596 -21.39 -6.49 -28.21
N ASP A 597 -22.34 -6.60 -29.15
CA ASP A 597 -22.10 -6.35 -30.58
C ASP A 597 -22.05 -4.85 -30.92
N ASP A 598 -22.75 -4.01 -30.16
CA ASP A 598 -22.81 -2.55 -30.32
C ASP A 598 -22.74 -1.85 -28.94
N PRO A 599 -21.56 -1.89 -28.27
CA PRO A 599 -21.43 -1.35 -26.92
C PRO A 599 -21.21 0.17 -26.92
N ARG A 600 -20.97 0.77 -28.09
CA ARG A 600 -20.57 2.18 -28.27
C ARG A 600 -21.24 2.83 -29.50
N PRO A 601 -22.58 2.97 -29.53
CA PRO A 601 -23.27 3.60 -30.63
C PRO A 601 -23.05 5.12 -30.67
N THR A 602 -23.17 5.69 -31.87
CA THR A 602 -23.24 7.14 -32.09
C THR A 602 -24.67 7.55 -32.43
N CYS A 603 -25.23 8.46 -31.63
CA CYS A 603 -26.54 9.06 -31.84
C CYS A 603 -26.42 10.41 -32.56
N ARG A 604 -26.95 10.53 -33.77
CA ARG A 604 -26.98 11.77 -34.54
C ARG A 604 -28.33 12.48 -34.39
N PHE A 605 -28.33 13.69 -33.85
CA PHE A 605 -29.51 14.56 -33.71
C PHE A 605 -29.47 15.68 -34.75
N THR A 606 -30.53 15.82 -35.53
CA THR A 606 -30.68 16.85 -36.56
C THR A 606 -31.79 17.83 -36.17
N ASN A 607 -31.47 19.12 -36.12
CA ASN A 607 -32.44 20.15 -35.76
C ASN A 607 -32.48 21.23 -36.82
N ARG A 608 -33.68 21.74 -37.07
CA ARG A 608 -33.92 22.85 -37.98
C ARG A 608 -34.25 24.11 -37.18
N PHE A 609 -33.62 25.22 -37.55
CA PHE A 609 -34.00 26.54 -37.08
C PHE A 609 -35.14 27.05 -37.94
N VAL A 610 -36.31 27.23 -37.31
CA VAL A 610 -37.50 27.80 -37.93
C VAL A 610 -37.49 29.29 -37.65
N LYS A 611 -37.22 30.10 -38.68
CA LYS A 611 -37.19 31.55 -38.58
C LYS A 611 -38.60 32.09 -38.41
N VAL A 612 -38.72 33.21 -37.70
CA VAL A 612 -40.00 33.93 -37.61
C VAL A 612 -40.48 34.37 -39.00
N GLY A 613 -41.78 34.24 -39.24
CA GLY A 613 -42.43 34.84 -40.39
C GLY A 613 -42.50 36.36 -40.22
N THR A 614 -42.40 37.13 -41.30
CA THR A 614 -42.56 38.59 -41.22
C THR A 614 -43.64 39.10 -42.17
N LEU A 615 -44.38 40.12 -41.72
CA LEU A 615 -45.38 40.81 -42.54
C LEU A 615 -45.10 42.31 -42.55
N ASP A 616 -44.82 42.84 -43.75
CA ASP A 616 -44.76 44.28 -44.03
C ASP A 616 -46.02 44.72 -44.76
N VAL A 617 -46.78 45.67 -44.22
CA VAL A 617 -47.98 46.19 -44.89
C VAL A 617 -47.79 47.66 -45.23
N THR A 618 -47.94 47.99 -46.51
CA THR A 618 -47.84 49.36 -47.01
C THR A 618 -49.16 49.78 -47.65
N LYS A 619 -49.68 50.94 -47.26
CA LYS A 619 -50.78 51.61 -47.94
C LYS A 619 -50.23 52.68 -48.89
N ARG A 620 -50.63 52.65 -50.15
CA ARG A 620 -50.39 53.68 -51.17
C ARG A 620 -51.70 54.34 -51.57
N THR A 621 -51.70 55.66 -51.66
CA THR A 621 -52.90 56.46 -51.95
C THR A 621 -52.53 57.76 -52.67
N SER A 622 -53.52 58.61 -52.94
CA SER A 622 -53.27 59.93 -53.54
C SER A 622 -52.96 60.99 -52.47
N GLY A 623 -51.97 61.84 -52.75
CA GLY A 623 -51.71 63.07 -52.00
C GLY A 623 -52.58 64.26 -52.46
N ASP A 624 -53.40 64.07 -53.50
CA ASP A 624 -54.32 65.09 -53.99
C ASP A 624 -55.51 65.23 -53.04
N THR A 625 -55.50 66.28 -52.23
CA THR A 625 -56.54 66.55 -51.23
C THR A 625 -57.89 66.92 -51.84
N SER A 626 -57.96 67.20 -53.15
CA SER A 626 -59.25 67.40 -53.84
C SER A 626 -59.97 66.08 -54.11
N LEU A 627 -59.22 65.01 -54.35
CA LEU A 627 -59.75 63.65 -54.56
C LEU A 627 -59.86 62.87 -53.26
N ARG A 628 -59.03 63.20 -52.27
CA ARG A 628 -58.97 62.54 -50.97
C ARG A 628 -58.87 63.55 -49.81
N PRO A 629 -59.99 64.20 -49.43
CA PRO A 629 -60.00 65.14 -48.31
C PRO A 629 -59.95 64.46 -46.94
N GLY A 630 -60.29 63.16 -46.84
CA GLY A 630 -60.27 62.38 -45.60
C GLY A 630 -59.02 61.51 -45.43
N ALA A 631 -58.76 61.03 -44.21
CA ALA A 631 -57.72 60.03 -43.96
C ALA A 631 -58.12 58.66 -44.54
N ALA A 632 -57.14 57.90 -45.02
CA ALA A 632 -57.35 56.49 -45.35
C ALA A 632 -57.01 55.62 -44.14
N HIS A 633 -57.89 54.71 -43.76
CA HIS A 633 -57.74 53.85 -42.58
C HIS A 633 -57.65 52.38 -43.00
N LEU A 634 -56.56 51.73 -42.60
CA LEU A 634 -56.30 50.32 -42.86
C LEU A 634 -56.03 49.59 -41.54
N THR A 635 -56.74 48.49 -41.29
CA THR A 635 -56.55 47.64 -40.11
C THR A 635 -56.03 46.26 -40.48
N LEU A 636 -55.15 45.72 -39.65
CA LEU A 636 -54.64 44.35 -39.68
C LEU A 636 -55.19 43.60 -38.47
N SER A 637 -55.70 42.40 -38.70
CA SER A 637 -56.07 41.44 -37.65
C SER A 637 -55.56 40.05 -38.03
N CYS A 638 -54.86 39.37 -37.15
CA CYS A 638 -54.36 38.02 -37.36
C CYS A 638 -54.93 37.02 -36.33
N ALA A 639 -54.98 35.75 -36.71
CA ALA A 639 -55.56 34.68 -35.89
C ALA A 639 -54.77 34.38 -34.60
N ASP A 640 -53.53 34.83 -34.50
CA ASP A 640 -52.69 34.73 -33.30
C ASP A 640 -52.95 35.87 -32.29
N GLY A 641 -53.89 36.76 -32.60
CA GLY A 641 -54.25 37.91 -31.78
C GLY A 641 -53.49 39.20 -32.13
N THR A 642 -52.63 39.18 -33.14
CA THR A 642 -51.95 40.40 -33.61
C THR A 642 -52.97 41.36 -34.25
N GLU A 643 -53.01 42.60 -33.75
CA GLU A 643 -53.84 43.68 -34.29
C GLU A 643 -52.98 44.94 -34.48
N ASP A 644 -53.17 45.65 -35.60
CA ASP A 644 -52.50 46.94 -35.88
C ASP A 644 -53.35 47.80 -36.82
N ALA A 645 -53.14 49.10 -36.83
CA ALA A 645 -53.90 50.04 -37.65
C ALA A 645 -53.03 51.18 -38.16
N LEU A 646 -53.33 51.65 -39.38
CA LEU A 646 -52.64 52.72 -40.06
C LEU A 646 -53.64 53.75 -40.54
N ASP A 647 -53.43 55.01 -40.13
CA ASP A 647 -54.06 56.18 -40.71
C ASP A 647 -53.08 56.90 -41.64
N VAL A 648 -53.46 57.07 -42.91
CA VAL A 648 -52.73 57.91 -43.87
C VAL A 648 -53.44 59.26 -43.97
N ALA A 649 -52.86 60.29 -43.34
CA ALA A 649 -53.44 61.63 -43.27
C ALA A 649 -53.64 62.26 -44.66
N PRO A 650 -54.61 63.17 -44.87
CA PRO A 650 -54.79 63.87 -46.14
C PRO A 650 -53.49 64.56 -46.60
N GLY A 651 -53.14 64.44 -47.88
CA GLY A 651 -51.89 64.97 -48.45
C GLY A 651 -50.73 63.96 -48.50
N ASP A 652 -50.72 62.96 -47.62
CA ASP A 652 -49.72 61.89 -47.66
C ASP A 652 -50.02 60.88 -48.78
N THR A 653 -48.97 60.38 -49.42
CA THR A 653 -49.08 59.41 -50.54
C THR A 653 -48.90 57.96 -50.09
N SER A 654 -48.37 57.73 -48.89
CA SER A 654 -48.18 56.38 -48.35
C SER A 654 -48.05 56.35 -46.84
N GLY A 655 -48.35 55.20 -46.24
CA GLY A 655 -47.98 54.84 -44.87
C GLY A 655 -47.67 53.34 -44.78
N ALA A 656 -47.09 52.90 -43.67
CA ALA A 656 -46.82 51.49 -43.41
C ALA A 656 -47.16 51.15 -41.95
N LEU A 657 -47.65 49.93 -41.74
CA LEU A 657 -47.76 49.34 -40.40
C LEU A 657 -46.36 49.01 -39.87
N THR A 658 -46.26 48.81 -38.55
CA THR A 658 -45.04 48.25 -37.98
C THR A 658 -44.82 46.86 -38.55
N ARG A 659 -43.56 46.47 -38.81
CA ARG A 659 -43.26 45.10 -39.24
C ARG A 659 -43.68 44.13 -38.15
N HIS A 660 -44.59 43.23 -38.49
CA HIS A 660 -45.03 42.17 -37.58
C HIS A 660 -44.18 40.91 -37.76
N ARG A 661 -43.89 40.23 -36.65
CA ARG A 661 -43.11 38.99 -36.61
C ARG A 661 -43.96 37.87 -35.99
N PHE A 662 -43.93 36.70 -36.61
CA PHE A 662 -44.77 35.57 -36.24
C PHE A 662 -43.92 34.35 -35.92
N GLY A 663 -43.94 33.90 -34.66
CA GLY A 663 -43.24 32.69 -34.21
C GLY A 663 -43.91 31.38 -34.63
N SER A 664 -45.15 31.46 -35.10
CA SER A 664 -45.91 30.33 -35.66
C SER A 664 -46.65 30.78 -36.91
N SER A 665 -46.84 29.88 -37.86
CA SER A 665 -47.64 30.16 -39.06
C SER A 665 -49.07 30.56 -38.66
N THR A 666 -49.56 31.68 -39.20
CA THR A 666 -50.87 32.24 -38.86
C THR A 666 -51.61 32.68 -40.13
N THR A 667 -52.84 33.20 -39.95
CA THR A 667 -53.59 33.85 -41.02
C THR A 667 -53.94 35.27 -40.61
N CYS A 668 -53.78 36.22 -41.54
CA CYS A 668 -54.02 37.63 -41.32
C CYS A 668 -55.09 38.15 -42.30
N ARG A 669 -55.84 39.15 -41.88
CA ARG A 669 -56.88 39.83 -42.65
C ARG A 669 -56.60 41.32 -42.63
N LEU A 670 -56.71 41.95 -43.79
CA LEU A 670 -56.59 43.40 -43.95
C LEU A 670 -57.93 43.99 -44.36
N GLU A 671 -58.36 45.04 -43.67
CA GLU A 671 -59.59 45.77 -43.98
C GLU A 671 -59.29 47.24 -44.17
N GLU A 672 -59.78 47.81 -45.26
CA GLU A 672 -59.80 49.26 -45.46
C GLU A 672 -61.20 49.77 -45.12
N THR A 673 -61.34 50.42 -43.97
CA THR A 673 -62.63 50.92 -43.48
C THR A 673 -62.94 52.33 -43.97
N ALA A 674 -61.91 53.07 -44.42
CA ALA A 674 -62.05 54.37 -45.07
C ALA A 674 -60.96 54.58 -46.12
N THR A 675 -61.33 54.99 -47.33
CA THR A 675 -60.37 55.37 -48.40
C THR A 675 -59.99 56.85 -48.35
N GLY A 676 -60.76 57.65 -47.61
CA GLY A 676 -60.62 59.11 -47.51
C GLY A 676 -61.12 59.89 -48.73
N ALA A 677 -61.77 59.22 -49.70
CA ALA A 677 -62.22 59.80 -50.96
C ALA A 677 -63.24 60.94 -50.78
N ALA A 678 -63.25 61.91 -51.70
CA ALA A 678 -64.33 62.88 -51.83
C ALA A 678 -65.61 62.18 -52.32
N ASP A 679 -66.78 62.75 -52.02
CA ASP A 679 -68.09 62.15 -52.35
C ASP A 679 -68.28 61.85 -53.85
N ASP A 680 -67.53 62.54 -54.72
CA ASP A 680 -67.57 62.44 -56.18
C ASP A 680 -66.32 61.77 -56.79
N ALA A 681 -65.44 61.18 -55.98
CA ALA A 681 -64.27 60.45 -56.46
C ALA A 681 -64.55 58.94 -56.57
N GLU A 682 -64.24 58.35 -57.72
CA GLU A 682 -64.21 56.90 -57.89
C GLU A 682 -62.86 56.36 -57.40
N VAL A 683 -62.87 55.28 -56.60
CA VAL A 683 -61.66 54.62 -56.08
C VAL A 683 -61.59 53.19 -56.58
N ASP A 684 -60.48 52.85 -57.24
CA ASP A 684 -60.09 51.47 -57.53
C ASP A 684 -59.03 51.03 -56.52
N THR A 685 -59.38 50.07 -55.67
CA THR A 685 -58.50 49.52 -54.63
C THR A 685 -57.93 48.18 -55.08
N SER A 686 -56.61 48.04 -55.01
CA SER A 686 -55.93 46.76 -55.25
C SER A 686 -55.03 46.41 -54.07
N ALA A 687 -55.02 45.15 -53.64
CA ALA A 687 -54.10 44.64 -52.64
C ALA A 687 -53.28 43.51 -53.26
N VAL A 688 -51.95 43.61 -53.17
CA VAL A 688 -51.02 42.63 -53.72
C VAL A 688 -50.15 42.10 -52.60
N LEU A 689 -50.21 40.78 -52.39
CA LEU A 689 -49.33 40.04 -51.48
C LEU A 689 -48.14 39.51 -52.29
N THR A 690 -46.93 39.80 -51.79
CA THR A 690 -45.67 39.30 -52.30
C THR A 690 -44.96 38.57 -51.18
N VAL A 691 -44.71 37.28 -51.38
CA VAL A 691 -43.85 36.47 -50.51
C VAL A 691 -42.50 36.33 -51.22
N ALA A 692 -41.41 36.50 -50.50
CA ALA A 692 -40.07 36.39 -51.08
C ALA A 692 -39.88 35.02 -51.79
N GLY A 693 -39.61 35.04 -53.09
CA GLY A 693 -39.44 33.84 -53.91
C GLY A 693 -40.72 33.31 -54.58
N GLU A 694 -41.90 33.90 -54.31
CA GLU A 694 -43.15 33.58 -54.99
C GLU A 694 -43.59 34.70 -55.96
N GLU A 695 -44.37 34.34 -56.98
CA GLU A 695 -45.01 35.32 -57.87
C GLU A 695 -46.04 36.18 -57.11
N PRO A 696 -46.08 37.52 -57.32
CA PRO A 696 -47.05 38.39 -56.65
C PRO A 696 -48.49 38.00 -56.95
N ARG A 697 -49.32 37.89 -55.90
CA ARG A 697 -50.74 37.53 -56.02
C ARG A 697 -51.65 38.65 -55.50
N ARG A 698 -52.76 38.89 -56.20
CA ARG A 698 -53.82 39.77 -55.68
C ARG A 698 -54.53 39.08 -54.52
N ILE A 699 -54.79 39.84 -53.46
CA ILE A 699 -55.61 39.41 -52.34
C ILE A 699 -56.86 40.31 -52.25
N THR A 700 -57.95 39.78 -51.73
CA THR A 700 -59.19 40.52 -51.48
C THR A 700 -59.13 41.12 -50.08
N LEU A 701 -59.38 42.43 -49.94
CA LEU A 701 -59.54 43.02 -48.61
C LEU A 701 -60.78 42.43 -47.91
N GLY A 702 -60.66 42.15 -46.62
CA GLY A 702 -61.68 41.43 -45.84
C GLY A 702 -61.59 39.91 -45.89
N GLU A 703 -60.71 39.32 -46.72
CA GLU A 703 -60.43 37.87 -46.70
C GLU A 703 -59.09 37.59 -46.00
N SER A 704 -58.99 36.41 -45.37
CA SER A 704 -57.76 36.00 -44.70
C SER A 704 -56.72 35.46 -45.70
N PHE A 705 -55.44 35.78 -45.46
CA PHE A 705 -54.30 35.24 -46.20
C PHE A 705 -53.26 34.65 -45.22
N PRO A 706 -52.48 33.63 -45.63
CA PRO A 706 -51.50 33.00 -44.76
C PRO A 706 -50.24 33.86 -44.61
N VAL A 707 -49.68 33.85 -43.39
CA VAL A 707 -48.32 34.31 -43.09
C VAL A 707 -47.61 33.14 -42.42
N ARG A 708 -46.61 32.56 -43.10
CA ARG A 708 -45.89 31.39 -42.59
C ARG A 708 -44.58 31.78 -41.93
N THR A 709 -44.14 30.95 -41.00
CA THR A 709 -42.75 30.93 -40.52
C THR A 709 -41.79 30.64 -41.68
N ASP A 710 -40.52 31.03 -41.57
CA ASP A 710 -39.50 31.02 -42.63
C ASP A 710 -39.79 31.91 -43.86
N GLU A 711 -40.90 32.66 -43.88
CA GLU A 711 -41.28 33.52 -45.01
C GLU A 711 -41.24 35.02 -44.66
N THR A 712 -40.90 35.84 -45.65
CA THR A 712 -41.10 37.30 -45.60
C THR A 712 -42.22 37.66 -46.56
N ALA A 713 -43.35 38.07 -46.00
CA ALA A 713 -44.53 38.51 -46.73
C ALA A 713 -44.62 40.04 -46.71
N SER A 714 -45.02 40.63 -47.83
CA SER A 714 -45.34 42.05 -47.92
C SER A 714 -46.66 42.24 -48.64
N VAL A 715 -47.52 43.11 -48.11
CA VAL A 715 -48.79 43.49 -48.75
C VAL A 715 -48.76 44.97 -49.09
N VAL A 716 -48.96 45.29 -50.36
CA VAL A 716 -49.16 46.67 -50.81
C VAL A 716 -50.62 46.85 -51.19
N VAL A 717 -51.33 47.66 -50.41
CA VAL A 717 -52.70 48.09 -50.72
C VAL A 717 -52.62 49.45 -51.42
N THR A 718 -53.16 49.58 -52.63
CA THR A 718 -53.07 50.79 -53.45
C THR A 718 -54.47 51.28 -53.83
N ASN A 719 -54.77 52.54 -53.52
CA ASN A 719 -55.96 53.23 -54.03
C ASN A 719 -55.58 54.08 -55.24
N THR A 720 -56.32 53.92 -56.34
CA THR A 720 -56.23 54.78 -57.52
C THR A 720 -57.52 55.57 -57.64
N PHE A 721 -57.43 56.91 -57.64
CA PHE A 721 -58.58 57.81 -57.66
C PHE A 721 -58.85 58.33 -59.07
N ARG A 722 -60.13 58.48 -59.43
CA ARG A 722 -60.59 59.11 -60.67
C ARG A 722 -61.72 60.11 -60.33
N ALA A 723 -61.74 61.27 -60.98
CA ALA A 723 -62.82 62.24 -60.82
C ALA A 723 -64.10 61.79 -61.56
N ALA A 724 -65.28 61.92 -60.96
CA ALA A 724 -66.55 61.56 -61.60
C ALA A 724 -66.87 62.43 -62.84
N THR A 725 -67.49 61.81 -63.84
CA THR A 725 -67.97 62.49 -65.06
C THR A 725 -69.45 62.89 -64.88
N PRO A 726 -69.89 64.13 -65.18
CA PRO A 726 -71.24 64.60 -64.83
C PRO A 726 -72.39 64.01 -65.69
N PRO A 727 -73.61 63.81 -65.15
CA PRO A 727 -74.74 63.17 -65.83
C PRO A 727 -75.55 64.13 -66.73
N THR A 728 -76.01 63.66 -67.89
CA THR A 728 -76.91 64.40 -68.82
C THR A 728 -78.39 64.01 -68.63
N SER A 729 -79.28 65.01 -68.67
CA SER A 729 -80.73 64.98 -68.37
C SER A 729 -81.66 64.54 -69.54
N PRO A 730 -82.97 64.24 -69.31
CA PRO A 730 -83.80 63.31 -70.12
C PRO A 730 -84.91 63.97 -71.00
N PRO A 731 -85.65 63.21 -71.85
CA PRO A 731 -86.89 63.65 -72.53
C PRO A 731 -88.12 62.73 -72.21
N PRO A 732 -89.38 63.01 -72.65
CA PRO A 732 -90.53 63.24 -71.75
C PRO A 732 -91.66 62.18 -71.79
N THR A 733 -92.60 62.37 -70.84
CA THR A 733 -93.80 61.59 -70.46
C THR A 733 -95.00 61.62 -71.43
N SER A 734 -95.82 60.55 -71.42
CA SER A 734 -97.29 60.55 -71.70
C SER A 734 -97.95 59.18 -71.34
N PRO A 735 -99.30 59.08 -71.14
CA PRO A 735 -99.91 58.59 -69.88
C PRO A 735 -100.75 57.26 -69.98
N PRO A 736 -101.46 56.78 -68.91
CA PRO A 736 -101.76 55.36 -68.57
C PRO A 736 -103.14 54.84 -69.04
N PRO A 737 -103.55 53.57 -68.77
CA PRO A 737 -104.34 53.28 -67.55
C PRO A 737 -104.31 51.83 -66.95
N THR A 738 -104.57 51.76 -65.63
CA THR A 738 -105.44 50.84 -64.84
C THR A 738 -105.27 49.30 -64.70
N SER A 739 -105.45 48.88 -63.43
CA SER A 739 -106.16 47.71 -62.84
C SER A 739 -105.41 46.43 -62.40
N GLN A 740 -105.14 46.33 -61.08
CA GLN A 740 -105.48 45.28 -60.06
C GLN A 740 -105.94 43.84 -60.48
N PRO A 741 -106.01 42.83 -59.57
CA PRO A 741 -105.18 42.39 -58.42
C PRO A 741 -104.94 40.82 -58.45
N PRO A 742 -104.94 40.05 -57.33
CA PRO A 742 -103.81 39.42 -56.61
C PRO A 742 -103.74 37.86 -56.72
N THR A 743 -102.68 37.20 -56.22
CA THR A 743 -102.75 35.83 -55.61
C THR A 743 -101.44 35.37 -54.93
N SER A 744 -101.61 34.76 -53.75
CA SER A 744 -100.72 33.83 -53.01
C SER A 744 -101.00 32.37 -53.51
N PRO A 745 -100.45 31.22 -53.03
CA PRO A 745 -99.45 30.94 -51.97
C PRO A 745 -98.40 29.81 -52.31
N ALA A 746 -97.71 29.32 -51.26
CA ALA A 746 -96.65 28.30 -51.08
C ALA A 746 -96.83 26.90 -51.74
N PRO A 747 -95.84 25.95 -51.66
CA PRO A 747 -95.54 25.20 -50.41
C PRO A 747 -94.08 24.75 -50.16
N THR A 748 -93.79 24.46 -48.89
CA THR A 748 -92.73 23.61 -48.26
C THR A 748 -93.04 22.10 -48.51
N PRO A 749 -92.37 21.04 -47.98
CA PRO A 749 -91.20 20.95 -47.08
C PRO A 749 -90.20 19.81 -47.41
N SER A 750 -89.16 19.63 -46.56
CA SER A 750 -88.83 18.34 -45.91
C SER A 750 -87.73 18.51 -44.85
N VAL A 751 -87.95 17.79 -43.75
CA VAL A 751 -87.32 17.82 -42.41
C VAL A 751 -86.36 16.64 -42.28
N THR A 752 -85.35 16.72 -41.37
CA THR A 752 -84.89 15.68 -40.39
C THR A 752 -83.73 16.32 -39.57
N SER A 753 -83.93 16.93 -38.39
CA SER A 753 -83.93 16.40 -36.98
C SER A 753 -82.81 15.37 -36.66
N GLY A 754 -82.00 15.47 -35.60
CA GLY A 754 -81.96 16.37 -34.44
C GLY A 754 -80.77 16.08 -33.46
N ILE A 755 -80.38 17.10 -32.67
CA ILE A 755 -80.45 17.25 -31.17
C ILE A 755 -80.29 15.94 -30.32
N PRO A 756 -79.62 15.90 -29.12
CA PRO A 756 -79.58 16.91 -28.01
C PRO A 756 -78.20 17.18 -27.32
N THR A 757 -77.85 18.38 -26.80
CA THR A 757 -78.20 19.14 -25.54
C THR A 757 -77.49 18.65 -24.22
N PRO A 758 -77.39 19.45 -23.11
CA PRO A 758 -76.17 20.13 -22.60
C PRO A 758 -75.96 19.80 -21.07
N PRO A 759 -75.68 20.68 -20.06
CA PRO A 759 -75.03 22.01 -19.92
C PRO A 759 -74.09 22.16 -18.65
N VAL A 760 -73.69 23.43 -18.35
CA VAL A 760 -73.43 24.12 -17.05
C VAL A 760 -72.03 24.20 -16.40
N THR A 761 -71.62 25.45 -16.14
CA THR A 761 -70.74 26.07 -15.10
C THR A 761 -71.26 25.85 -13.64
N PRO A 762 -70.70 26.34 -12.48
CA PRO A 762 -69.84 27.53 -12.21
C PRO A 762 -68.75 27.42 -11.06
N SER A 763 -68.05 28.55 -10.82
CA SER A 763 -67.19 29.08 -9.69
C SER A 763 -67.27 28.47 -8.26
N PRO A 764 -66.42 28.80 -7.23
CA PRO A 764 -65.58 30.01 -7.00
C PRO A 764 -64.15 29.82 -6.33
N GLY A 765 -63.38 30.91 -6.12
CA GLY A 765 -62.20 31.00 -5.20
C GLY A 765 -62.62 31.18 -3.71
N PRO A 766 -61.86 31.83 -2.78
CA PRO A 766 -60.47 32.32 -2.73
C PRO A 766 -59.71 31.95 -1.39
N SER A 767 -58.43 32.35 -1.18
CA SER A 767 -57.88 32.94 0.09
C SER A 767 -56.33 32.93 0.22
N HIS A 768 -55.82 34.09 0.65
CA HIS A 768 -54.45 34.51 1.05
C HIS A 768 -54.12 34.10 2.54
N PRO A 769 -53.10 34.67 3.26
CA PRO A 769 -51.63 34.77 3.08
C PRO A 769 -50.85 34.47 4.42
N GLY A 770 -49.51 34.66 4.46
CA GLY A 770 -48.72 34.94 5.70
C GLY A 770 -47.36 34.20 5.77
N HIS A 771 -46.21 34.86 5.52
CA HIS A 771 -45.34 35.62 6.45
C HIS A 771 -44.80 34.82 7.66
N HIS A 772 -43.47 34.64 7.76
CA HIS A 772 -42.59 35.43 8.64
C HIS A 772 -41.13 34.93 8.70
N LEU A 773 -40.22 35.91 8.72
CA LEU A 773 -38.79 35.89 9.02
C LEU A 773 -38.52 35.85 10.54
N ALA A 774 -37.36 35.29 10.94
CA ALA A 774 -36.37 35.76 11.94
C ALA A 774 -35.50 34.54 12.34
N ASP A 775 -34.18 34.46 12.16
CA ASP A 775 -33.05 35.27 12.65
C ASP A 775 -32.62 34.96 14.10
N THR A 776 -31.33 35.15 14.39
CA THR A 776 -30.51 34.82 15.59
C THR A 776 -29.83 33.44 15.58
N GLY A 777 -28.53 33.26 15.88
CA GLY A 777 -27.47 34.19 16.24
C GLY A 777 -26.16 33.43 16.58
N THR A 778 -25.04 33.97 16.08
CA THR A 778 -23.74 34.17 16.78
C THR A 778 -23.01 33.02 17.50
N SER A 779 -21.87 32.62 16.91
CA SER A 779 -20.47 32.75 17.39
C SER A 779 -20.15 32.64 18.89
N THR A 780 -19.15 31.80 19.25
CA THR A 780 -18.00 32.18 20.09
C THR A 780 -16.91 31.08 20.20
N THR A 781 -15.68 31.43 19.77
CA THR A 781 -14.36 31.31 20.45
C THR A 781 -13.97 29.99 21.17
N ALA A 782 -12.89 29.29 20.80
CA ALA A 782 -11.44 29.57 20.92
C ALA A 782 -10.77 28.99 22.19
N LEU A 783 -9.49 28.59 22.00
CA LEU A 783 -8.45 28.15 22.95
C LEU A 783 -8.48 26.69 23.46
N TRP A 784 -7.46 25.91 23.08
CA TRP A 784 -6.42 25.46 24.02
C TRP A 784 -5.06 25.32 23.31
N LEU A 785 -4.03 25.81 24.00
CA LEU A 785 -2.67 26.07 23.56
C LEU A 785 -1.74 24.86 23.73
N ALA A 786 -0.75 24.84 22.85
CA ALA A 786 0.62 24.37 23.00
C ALA A 786 1.12 24.17 24.44
N PHE A 787 1.69 22.98 24.70
CA PHE A 787 2.72 22.74 25.71
C PHE A 787 3.67 21.64 25.22
N ALA A 788 4.94 21.76 25.62
CA ALA A 788 6.05 20.81 25.48
C ALA A 788 6.91 20.87 24.20
N ALA A 789 7.69 21.96 24.09
CA ALA A 789 9.07 21.86 23.65
C ALA A 789 9.97 21.85 24.90
N SER A 790 10.57 20.70 25.25
CA SER A 790 11.84 20.59 26.02
C SER A 790 12.10 19.17 26.55
N LEU A 791 12.41 18.19 25.70
CA LEU A 791 13.21 17.00 26.11
C LEU A 791 13.74 16.21 24.89
N ALA A 792 14.59 16.82 24.05
CA ALA A 792 15.19 16.12 22.90
C ALA A 792 16.65 16.53 22.63
N VAL A 793 17.46 16.70 23.68
CA VAL A 793 18.92 16.92 23.57
C VAL A 793 19.74 16.00 24.50
N ALA A 794 19.14 14.98 25.11
CA ALA A 794 19.84 14.07 26.04
C ALA A 794 19.80 12.57 25.66
N LEU A 795 19.48 12.23 24.41
CA LEU A 795 19.47 10.83 23.92
C LEU A 795 20.13 10.64 22.54
N GLY A 796 20.96 11.59 22.11
CA GLY A 796 21.62 11.58 20.79
C GLY A 796 23.09 11.13 20.76
N THR A 797 23.65 10.61 21.86
CA THR A 797 25.10 10.29 21.96
C THR A 797 25.42 8.88 22.45
N LEU A 798 24.49 7.91 22.30
CA LEU A 798 24.71 6.52 22.71
C LEU A 798 24.53 5.47 21.59
N LEU A 799 24.49 5.89 20.32
CA LEU A 799 24.23 4.99 19.18
C LEU A 799 25.22 5.11 18.01
N VAL A 800 26.47 5.51 18.25
CA VAL A 800 27.51 5.64 17.20
C VAL A 800 28.76 4.76 17.44
N THR A 801 28.78 3.87 18.44
CA THR A 801 29.95 3.00 18.69
C THR A 801 29.69 1.49 18.55
N ALA A 802 28.60 1.07 17.91
CA ALA A 802 28.27 -0.35 17.71
C ALA A 802 28.18 -0.80 16.23
N VAL A 803 28.69 -0.03 15.27
CA VAL A 803 28.81 -0.47 13.86
C VAL A 803 30.23 -0.22 13.37
N ARG A 804 31.16 -0.98 13.93
CA ARG A 804 32.48 -1.26 13.32
C ARG A 804 33.11 -2.47 14.01
N ARG A 805 32.53 -3.64 13.77
CA ARG A 805 33.13 -4.98 13.87
C ARG A 805 32.14 -6.00 13.34
N ARG A 806 32.12 -6.14 12.01
CA ARG A 806 32.14 -7.45 11.37
C ARG A 806 33.48 -7.55 10.66
#